data_AF-A0A7Y2JR01-F1
#
_entry.id   AF-A0A7Y2JR01-F1
#
_cell.length_a   1.000
_cell.length_b   1.000
_cell.length_c   1.000
_cell.angle_alpha   90.00
_cell.angle_beta   90.00
_cell.angle_gamma   90.00
#
_symmetry.space_group_name_H-M   'P 1'
#
loop_
_entity.id
_entity.type
_entity.pdbx_description
1 polymer ?
#
loop_
_entity_poly.entity_id
_entity_poly.type
_entity_poly.pdbx_seq_one_letter_code
_entity_poly.pdbx_strand_id
1 'polypeptide(L)'
;MPEPSTHSPDFTPQSFDQVLIDELRAIEESRKLRERPPAGPSQWSGYRQADHVRALGVAFSGGGIRSATFNLGVLQALARLKLLERVDYLSTVSGGGYIGTWLNAWIFRRDQALREPPTQGSGAPASGSTCGLLEVQKVLAGEDGTGERGSDTKPTSAQPKGTTDRSGENGPHEIHWLREFSNYLTPRRGLFGADTWAAMTTYTRNLLLNFLIVVLAILALLIVPHVLDEWYMRLATLSAPEDIAKVLAPILVLLLGAVTVIAFNFRIALEQAAPDTKSLPQQEPWFIYALAIVPLVAGSWLLSVVLWWLGTRGFIDRGPWIVGAIVANAGIWAYAWLLGKLLLKEKAVHDREVNTAKAFLATVMAGAVSGAVGGLLLNAIARWMASPTSVRDATAAVAVPDKATVVLAMPLVALAIGLTEVLHLGLIGRRFPEELREWWSRAGGAVMKWTLVITAVTAVTLFGLDVIVEIEERAPDWINEALTSGWLITTITGVLAGKSAASSGGSPNRVVELVTKVAPAVFIIGLILLLAVLLERLLPVIEGWDPGVGQVTWLLIVALLMLLAAWFLSWRVDVNEFSMHALYRNRLVRCYLGASNSKRNAHPFTGFDPSDDSLKLHELRPDCGTPFSGPYPIINTALNLVSGDNLAWQQRKATSFAFTPQYSGYEIPLAQRDKRRSGQLHDKGFRRSEAYGNGISLGTAVAISGAAASPNMGYHTSKAVAFLMTVFNVRLGWWLANSRHRALDGGRSRGRGVAGPRAGLFYLLAELMGQTNDRRKYVYLSDGGHFENLGLYELVRRRCRFIIVCDAAEDRAMKFTSLGNAIEKCRTDFGVDIELDVTALHLDSQTKTSRRHCAIGKIHYPPAAEGDVGPVGTVVYIRSTLTGDEPTDINRYAAHHPEFPHQSTADQWFDESQFESYRALGEHIGHTVFGVLGNRAEIERSDTEDLFIDLRQRWYPPSKAVAETFTKHTGRLSHVLEAIRGSRDLDFLDAQLYPEWLGLAAYRGSSPAAQAWLPERHSEMRDGFYVCTQMIQLMQDVYIDLELESEYGHPDNRGWMNLFRRCSESGMFRVAWAIGASTYGARFQNFCERRLDLSVGTIEYEELAASGDESPDKSLEAAKRQGIIDHQEERLLRGMVQSGFVGDGSIFALQIGVSDPTEGHASDARTFRFTFAVGVRRGEELAFYRVRRSLRQMRLGRSGLEKLVDDEGVTRPAEVTDLPRVSKTAAQAFRKLFWSVASGMERRKGEREHHTY
;
A
#
# COMPACT_ATOMS: atom_id res chain seq x y z
N MET A 1 -48.40 -7.27 6.47
CA MET A 1 -46.97 -7.53 6.17
C MET A 1 -46.86 -7.68 4.65
N PRO A 2 -46.09 -6.85 3.93
CA PRO A 2 -45.77 -7.14 2.55
C PRO A 2 -44.75 -8.30 2.51
N GLU A 3 -44.93 -9.24 1.60
CA GLU A 3 -44.02 -10.36 1.38
C GLU A 3 -42.61 -9.86 1.03
N PRO A 4 -41.54 -10.48 1.58
CA PRO A 4 -40.17 -10.16 1.20
C PRO A 4 -39.95 -10.57 -0.26
N SER A 5 -39.47 -9.62 -1.06
CA SER A 5 -39.20 -9.81 -2.49
C SER A 5 -38.29 -11.02 -2.75
N THR A 6 -38.71 -11.84 -3.71
CA THR A 6 -38.10 -13.11 -4.12
C THR A 6 -36.78 -12.99 -4.88
N HIS A 7 -36.02 -11.90 -4.70
CA HIS A 7 -34.67 -11.81 -5.25
C HIS A 7 -33.67 -12.41 -4.27
N SER A 8 -33.24 -13.63 -4.55
CA SER A 8 -32.10 -14.26 -3.89
C SER A 8 -30.92 -13.27 -3.82
N PRO A 9 -30.34 -12.98 -2.64
CA PRO A 9 -29.18 -12.11 -2.56
C PRO A 9 -28.07 -12.76 -3.37
N ASP A 10 -27.69 -12.09 -4.45
CA ASP A 10 -26.72 -12.61 -5.40
C ASP A 10 -25.40 -12.82 -4.65
N PHE A 11 -25.07 -14.08 -4.36
CA PHE A 11 -23.84 -14.46 -3.67
C PHE A 11 -22.69 -14.43 -4.67
N THR A 12 -22.67 -13.45 -5.58
CA THR A 12 -21.65 -13.27 -6.61
C THR A 12 -20.76 -12.11 -6.20
N PRO A 13 -19.42 -12.21 -6.34
CA PRO A 13 -18.54 -11.11 -6.02
C PRO A 13 -18.78 -9.89 -6.92
N GLN A 14 -18.73 -8.69 -6.34
CA GLN A 14 -18.88 -7.39 -6.98
C GLN A 14 -17.52 -6.69 -7.17
N SER A 15 -17.43 -5.82 -8.16
CA SER A 15 -16.28 -4.94 -8.37
C SER A 15 -16.32 -3.77 -7.39
N PHE A 16 -15.17 -3.15 -7.13
CA PHE A 16 -15.13 -1.99 -6.25
C PHE A 16 -15.97 -0.81 -6.75
N ASP A 17 -16.12 -0.61 -8.06
CA ASP A 17 -16.98 0.45 -8.59
C ASP A 17 -18.43 0.31 -8.13
N GLN A 18 -18.96 -0.92 -8.11
CA GLN A 18 -20.31 -1.19 -7.61
C GLN A 18 -20.38 -0.98 -6.09
N VAL A 19 -19.34 -1.38 -5.36
CA VAL A 19 -19.24 -1.13 -3.92
C VAL A 19 -19.30 0.37 -3.64
N LEU A 20 -18.53 1.18 -4.37
CA LEU A 20 -18.49 2.63 -4.20
C LEU A 20 -19.83 3.29 -4.49
N ILE A 21 -20.53 2.89 -5.55
CA ILE A 21 -21.87 3.42 -5.89
C ILE A 21 -22.85 3.17 -4.75
N ASP A 22 -22.87 1.95 -4.25
CA ASP A 22 -23.74 1.51 -3.16
C ASP A 22 -23.39 2.24 -1.85
N GLU A 23 -22.10 2.44 -1.55
CA GLU A 23 -21.61 3.18 -0.36
C GLU A 23 -21.97 4.66 -0.39
N LEU A 24 -21.83 5.32 -1.54
CA LEU A 24 -22.18 6.74 -1.70
C LEU A 24 -23.69 6.97 -1.51
N ARG A 25 -24.54 6.04 -1.97
CA ARG A 25 -25.99 6.09 -1.69
C ARG A 25 -26.27 6.02 -0.19
N ALA A 26 -25.60 5.11 0.52
CA ALA A 26 -25.76 5.01 1.97
C ALA A 26 -25.30 6.29 2.69
N ILE A 27 -24.25 6.96 2.23
CA ILE A 27 -23.83 8.26 2.78
C ILE A 27 -24.90 9.33 2.57
N GLU A 28 -25.46 9.43 1.37
CA GLU A 28 -26.51 10.41 1.09
C GLU A 28 -27.75 10.18 1.97
N GLU A 29 -28.12 8.93 2.24
CA GLU A 29 -29.20 8.59 3.17
C GLU A 29 -28.85 8.94 4.62
N SER A 30 -27.63 8.64 5.06
CA SER A 30 -27.17 9.01 6.41
C SER A 30 -27.13 10.52 6.61
N ARG A 31 -26.70 11.30 5.60
CA ARG A 31 -26.73 12.78 5.64
C ARG A 31 -28.15 13.32 5.82
N LYS A 32 -29.15 12.70 5.18
CA LYS A 32 -30.58 13.07 5.36
C LYS A 32 -31.05 12.85 6.80
N LEU A 33 -30.64 11.74 7.43
CA LEU A 33 -30.97 11.47 8.84
C LEU A 33 -30.36 12.49 9.81
N ARG A 34 -29.28 13.16 9.40
CA ARG A 34 -28.59 14.21 10.17
C ARG A 34 -29.02 15.62 9.77
N GLU A 35 -30.07 15.76 8.97
CA GLU A 35 -30.57 17.04 8.45
C GLU A 35 -29.50 17.83 7.67
N ARG A 36 -28.52 17.14 7.08
CA ARG A 36 -27.51 17.76 6.21
C ARG A 36 -28.01 17.80 4.76
N PRO A 37 -27.79 18.90 4.04
CA PRO A 37 -28.17 18.98 2.64
C PRO A 37 -27.47 17.86 1.83
N PRO A 38 -28.21 17.11 1.00
CA PRO A 38 -27.60 16.14 0.10
C PRO A 38 -26.73 16.88 -0.92
N ALA A 39 -25.79 16.17 -1.55
CA ALA A 39 -24.90 16.76 -2.57
C ALA A 39 -25.65 17.26 -3.83
N GLY A 40 -26.96 17.02 -3.94
CA GLY A 40 -27.80 17.32 -5.11
C GLY A 40 -28.01 16.08 -6.00
N PRO A 41 -28.95 16.12 -6.95
CA PRO A 41 -29.15 15.05 -7.91
C PRO A 41 -27.92 14.94 -8.81
N SER A 42 -27.36 13.74 -8.91
CA SER A 42 -26.23 13.48 -9.80
C SER A 42 -26.60 12.42 -10.84
N GLN A 43 -26.13 12.65 -12.06
CA GLN A 43 -26.22 11.71 -13.18
C GLN A 43 -25.00 10.78 -13.24
N TRP A 44 -24.01 11.01 -12.37
CA TRP A 44 -22.71 10.36 -12.40
C TRP A 44 -22.66 9.11 -11.52
N SER A 45 -21.71 8.21 -11.80
CA SER A 45 -21.45 7.00 -11.01
C SER A 45 -19.95 6.81 -10.77
N GLY A 46 -19.58 5.92 -9.85
CA GLY A 46 -18.19 5.63 -9.51
C GLY A 46 -17.43 6.86 -8.99
N TYR A 47 -16.22 7.08 -9.50
CA TYR A 47 -15.36 8.17 -9.02
C TYR A 47 -15.87 9.57 -9.31
N ARG A 48 -16.61 9.79 -10.42
CA ARG A 48 -17.26 11.10 -10.66
C ARG A 48 -18.32 11.42 -9.60
N GLN A 49 -19.07 10.41 -9.14
CA GLN A 49 -20.01 10.59 -8.03
C GLN A 49 -19.28 10.90 -6.74
N ALA A 50 -18.19 10.19 -6.44
CA ALA A 50 -17.39 10.43 -5.23
C ALA A 50 -16.86 11.87 -5.19
N ASP A 51 -16.33 12.36 -6.31
CA ASP A 51 -15.82 13.72 -6.47
C ASP A 51 -16.93 14.79 -6.28
N HIS A 52 -18.16 14.48 -6.71
CA HIS A 52 -19.34 15.33 -6.52
C HIS A 52 -19.85 15.33 -5.08
N VAL A 53 -19.88 14.19 -4.39
CA VAL A 53 -20.37 14.05 -3.00
C VAL A 53 -19.48 14.79 -1.99
N ARG A 54 -18.19 14.95 -2.31
CA ARG A 54 -17.18 15.64 -1.50
C ARG A 54 -17.15 15.14 -0.05
N ALA A 55 -17.04 13.82 0.11
CA ALA A 55 -17.12 13.17 1.42
C ALA A 55 -15.98 13.60 2.36
N LEU A 56 -16.31 13.73 3.65
CA LEU A 56 -15.35 13.88 4.75
C LEU A 56 -15.09 12.51 5.39
N GLY A 57 -13.83 12.06 5.33
CA GLY A 57 -13.37 10.83 5.98
C GLY A 57 -12.53 11.12 7.22
N VAL A 58 -12.73 10.34 8.28
CA VAL A 58 -11.85 10.28 9.45
C VAL A 58 -11.17 8.91 9.49
N ALA A 59 -9.86 8.91 9.67
CA ALA A 59 -9.01 7.73 9.76
C ALA A 59 -8.41 7.62 11.16
N PHE A 60 -8.66 6.52 11.85
CA PHE A 60 -8.04 6.20 13.15
C PHE A 60 -7.02 5.08 13.01
N SER A 61 -5.78 5.39 13.36
CA SER A 61 -4.65 4.47 13.22
C SER A 61 -4.71 3.29 14.17
N GLY A 62 -3.92 2.25 13.87
CA GLY A 62 -3.60 1.18 14.80
C GLY A 62 -2.68 1.63 15.94
N GLY A 63 -2.52 0.75 16.94
CA GLY A 63 -1.75 1.03 18.17
C GLY A 63 -2.34 0.45 19.45
N GLY A 64 -3.34 -0.45 19.34
CA GLY A 64 -4.03 -1.05 20.47
C GLY A 64 -4.75 -0.02 21.36
N ILE A 65 -4.81 -0.27 22.66
CA ILE A 65 -5.53 0.61 23.59
C ILE A 65 -5.04 2.06 23.56
N ARG A 66 -3.74 2.31 23.38
CA ARG A 66 -3.19 3.67 23.26
C ARG A 66 -3.91 4.49 22.19
N SER A 67 -4.05 3.91 21.00
CA SER A 67 -4.73 4.57 19.89
C SER A 67 -6.22 4.74 20.18
N ALA A 68 -6.87 3.74 20.77
CA ALA A 68 -8.28 3.82 21.15
C ALA A 68 -8.54 4.99 22.11
N THR A 69 -7.73 5.11 23.17
CA THR A 69 -7.86 6.15 24.20
C THR A 69 -7.53 7.55 23.69
N PHE A 70 -6.46 7.69 22.88
CA PHE A 70 -6.14 8.98 22.25
C PHE A 70 -7.27 9.45 21.32
N ASN A 71 -7.76 8.56 20.46
CA ASN A 71 -8.83 8.89 19.52
C ASN A 71 -10.18 9.14 20.21
N LEU A 72 -10.44 8.57 21.38
CA LEU A 72 -11.57 8.98 22.23
C LEU A 72 -11.50 10.47 22.57
N GLY A 73 -10.32 10.97 22.97
CA GLY A 73 -10.11 12.40 23.21
C GLY A 73 -10.37 13.25 21.96
N VAL A 74 -9.85 12.83 20.81
CA VAL A 74 -10.09 13.53 19.53
C VAL A 74 -11.58 13.54 19.19
N LEU A 75 -12.30 12.43 19.40
CA LEU A 75 -13.76 12.38 19.22
C LEU A 75 -14.49 13.37 20.12
N GLN A 76 -14.07 13.53 21.38
CA GLN A 76 -14.65 14.51 22.30
C GLN A 76 -14.43 15.94 21.80
N ALA A 77 -13.24 16.26 21.27
CA ALA A 77 -12.97 17.56 20.69
C ALA A 77 -13.82 17.83 19.43
N LEU A 78 -13.91 16.85 18.52
CA LEU A 78 -14.77 16.94 17.33
C LEU A 78 -16.25 17.08 17.71
N ALA A 79 -16.71 16.41 18.76
CA ALA A 79 -18.08 16.51 19.26
C ALA A 79 -18.38 17.89 19.84
N ARG A 80 -17.48 18.45 20.67
CA ARG A 80 -17.62 19.81 21.23
C ARG A 80 -17.68 20.90 20.16
N LEU A 81 -16.95 20.72 19.06
CA LEU A 81 -16.93 21.63 17.91
C LEU A 81 -18.01 21.33 16.87
N LYS A 82 -18.92 20.37 17.12
CA LYS A 82 -19.94 19.88 16.15
C LYS A 82 -19.37 19.51 14.78
N LEU A 83 -18.15 18.96 14.76
CA LEU A 83 -17.53 18.43 13.55
C LEU A 83 -17.85 16.93 13.35
N LEU A 84 -18.19 16.20 14.42
CA LEU A 84 -18.45 14.76 14.34
C LEU A 84 -19.68 14.43 13.48
N GLU A 85 -20.75 15.21 13.56
CA GLU A 85 -21.95 15.08 12.70
C GLU A 85 -21.64 15.24 11.19
N ARG A 86 -20.52 15.89 10.84
CA ARG A 86 -20.09 16.12 9.47
C ARG A 86 -19.33 14.95 8.84
N VAL A 87 -18.90 13.97 9.64
CA VAL A 87 -18.07 12.85 9.20
C VAL A 87 -18.90 11.83 8.41
N ASP A 88 -18.54 11.56 7.16
CA ASP A 88 -19.25 10.62 6.30
C ASP A 88 -18.69 9.20 6.39
N TYR A 89 -17.35 9.07 6.38
CA TYR A 89 -16.65 7.79 6.51
C TYR A 89 -15.82 7.76 7.79
N LEU A 90 -15.85 6.62 8.50
CA LEU A 90 -14.93 6.33 9.60
C LEU A 90 -14.11 5.08 9.27
N SER A 91 -12.87 5.31 8.85
CA SER A 91 -11.91 4.26 8.50
C SER A 91 -11.01 3.95 9.68
N THR A 92 -10.88 2.67 10.03
CA THR A 92 -10.24 2.26 11.28
C THR A 92 -9.30 1.09 11.09
N VAL A 93 -8.23 1.08 11.87
CA VAL A 93 -7.27 -0.02 11.95
C VAL A 93 -7.05 -0.36 13.43
N SER A 94 -7.11 -1.64 13.79
CA SER A 94 -6.67 -2.15 15.11
C SER A 94 -7.27 -1.36 16.28
N GLY A 95 -6.44 -0.70 17.09
CA GLY A 95 -6.87 0.18 18.19
C GLY A 95 -7.88 1.27 17.80
N GLY A 96 -7.73 1.89 16.62
CA GLY A 96 -8.72 2.80 16.07
C GLY A 96 -10.07 2.12 15.79
N GLY A 97 -10.04 0.82 15.49
CA GLY A 97 -11.23 0.00 15.34
C GLY A 97 -11.96 -0.21 16.67
N TYR A 98 -11.24 -0.35 17.78
CA TYR A 98 -11.86 -0.54 19.09
C TYR A 98 -12.79 0.63 19.44
N ILE A 99 -12.27 1.85 19.31
CA ILE A 99 -13.04 3.06 19.63
C ILE A 99 -14.05 3.42 18.53
N GLY A 100 -13.70 3.22 17.26
CA GLY A 100 -14.63 3.49 16.16
C GLY A 100 -15.84 2.57 16.16
N THR A 101 -15.67 1.29 16.47
CA THR A 101 -16.79 0.34 16.60
C THR A 101 -17.60 0.56 17.87
N TRP A 102 -16.98 0.98 18.98
CA TRP A 102 -17.71 1.47 20.17
C TRP A 102 -18.63 2.64 19.82
N LEU A 103 -18.12 3.66 19.12
CA LEU A 103 -18.90 4.81 18.69
C LEU A 103 -20.08 4.40 17.79
N ASN A 104 -19.82 3.59 16.77
CA ASN A 104 -20.87 3.11 15.86
C ASN A 104 -21.93 2.27 16.58
N ALA A 105 -21.52 1.38 17.50
CA ALA A 105 -22.46 0.59 18.29
C ALA A 105 -23.31 1.46 19.22
N TRP A 106 -22.72 2.51 19.82
CA TRP A 106 -23.45 3.45 20.67
C TRP A 106 -24.48 4.25 19.88
N ILE A 107 -24.09 4.79 18.72
CA ILE A 107 -24.99 5.50 17.82
C ILE A 107 -26.14 4.58 17.38
N PHE A 108 -25.84 3.35 16.96
CA PHE A 108 -26.85 2.40 16.51
C PHE A 108 -27.85 2.05 17.61
N ARG A 109 -27.38 1.78 18.83
CA ARG A 109 -28.27 1.48 19.97
C ARG A 109 -29.10 2.69 20.39
N ARG A 110 -28.56 3.91 20.28
CA ARG A 110 -29.33 5.15 20.51
C ARG A 110 -30.38 5.35 19.43
N ASP A 111 -30.03 5.08 18.17
CA ASP A 111 -30.94 5.07 17.04
C ASP A 111 -32.11 4.08 17.24
N GLN A 112 -31.84 2.89 17.78
CA GLN A 112 -32.89 1.95 18.16
C GLN A 112 -33.78 2.48 19.27
N ALA A 113 -33.17 2.98 20.36
CA ALA A 113 -33.90 3.47 21.53
C ALA A 113 -34.83 4.64 21.22
N LEU A 114 -34.42 5.57 20.34
CA LEU A 114 -35.25 6.71 19.91
C LEU A 114 -36.48 6.31 19.08
N ARG A 115 -36.49 5.08 18.52
CA ARG A 115 -37.56 4.56 17.66
C ARG A 115 -38.45 3.54 18.36
N GLU A 116 -38.10 3.09 19.57
CA GLU A 116 -38.97 2.23 20.39
C GLU A 116 -40.20 3.03 20.87
N PRO A 117 -41.43 2.50 20.76
CA PRO A 117 -42.62 3.18 21.27
C PRO A 117 -42.52 3.34 22.81
N PRO A 118 -42.99 4.46 23.38
CA PRO A 118 -42.89 4.69 24.82
C PRO A 118 -43.59 3.57 25.58
N THR A 119 -42.86 2.93 26.50
CA THR A 119 -43.43 1.94 27.40
C THR A 119 -44.42 2.64 28.32
N GLN A 120 -45.61 2.04 28.50
CA GLN A 120 -46.67 2.60 29.36
C GLN A 120 -46.12 2.81 30.79
N GLY A 121 -45.79 4.05 31.15
CA GLY A 121 -45.31 4.43 32.48
C GLY A 121 -44.05 5.30 32.53
N SER A 122 -43.28 5.45 31.45
CA SER A 122 -42.15 6.41 31.41
C SER A 122 -42.62 7.75 30.83
N GLY A 123 -42.33 8.85 31.52
CA GLY A 123 -42.61 10.21 31.05
C GLY A 123 -42.13 10.46 29.62
N ALA A 124 -42.81 11.38 28.92
CA ALA A 124 -42.61 11.70 27.51
C ALA A 124 -41.13 11.80 27.08
N PRO A 125 -40.77 11.39 25.85
CA PRO A 125 -39.41 11.55 25.35
C PRO A 125 -39.04 13.03 25.30
N ALA A 126 -38.02 13.42 26.07
CA ALA A 126 -37.61 14.81 26.29
C ALA A 126 -36.64 15.35 25.24
N SER A 127 -36.49 14.74 24.06
CA SER A 127 -35.69 15.33 22.98
C SER A 127 -36.38 15.15 21.63
N GLY A 128 -36.58 16.26 20.91
CA GLY A 128 -37.15 16.28 19.56
C GLY A 128 -36.20 15.78 18.46
N SER A 129 -35.11 15.07 18.81
CA SER A 129 -34.12 14.58 17.84
C SER A 129 -34.39 13.12 17.48
N THR A 130 -34.51 12.82 16.18
CA THR A 130 -34.66 11.45 15.64
C THR A 130 -33.33 10.80 15.25
N CYS A 131 -32.19 11.43 15.58
CA CYS A 131 -30.86 11.04 15.12
C CYS A 131 -29.96 10.63 16.30
N GLY A 132 -29.60 9.35 16.38
CA GLY A 132 -28.76 8.82 17.44
C GLY A 132 -27.38 9.47 17.52
N LEU A 133 -26.79 9.84 16.37
CA LEU A 133 -25.48 10.50 16.31
C LEU A 133 -25.48 11.86 17.03
N LEU A 134 -26.52 12.67 16.85
CA LEU A 134 -26.59 14.00 17.46
C LEU A 134 -26.72 13.92 18.99
N GLU A 135 -27.47 12.95 19.49
CA GLU A 135 -27.58 12.68 20.92
C GLU A 135 -26.25 12.20 21.52
N VAL A 136 -25.58 11.24 20.86
CA VAL A 136 -24.24 10.79 21.28
C VAL A 136 -23.22 11.94 21.24
N GLN A 137 -23.30 12.83 20.24
CA GLN A 137 -22.44 14.01 20.14
C GLN A 137 -22.61 14.96 21.32
N LYS A 138 -23.84 15.24 21.78
CA LYS A 138 -24.11 16.08 22.96
C LYS A 138 -23.50 15.50 24.23
N VAL A 139 -23.67 14.18 24.43
CA VAL A 139 -23.10 13.46 25.59
C VAL A 139 -21.57 13.51 25.56
N LEU A 140 -20.95 13.25 24.40
CA LEU A 140 -19.49 13.35 24.21
C LEU A 140 -18.95 14.77 24.45
N ALA A 141 -19.75 15.79 24.09
CA ALA A 141 -19.40 17.18 24.30
C ALA A 141 -19.48 17.61 25.79
N GLY A 142 -20.28 16.89 26.61
CA GLY A 142 -20.52 17.20 28.02
C GLY A 142 -21.72 18.11 28.28
N GLU A 143 -22.69 18.16 27.38
CA GLU A 143 -23.78 19.16 27.38
C GLU A 143 -25.01 18.76 28.21
N ASP A 144 -25.17 17.49 28.55
CA ASP A 144 -26.37 16.98 29.26
C ASP A 144 -26.30 17.12 30.81
N GLY A 145 -25.38 17.94 31.34
CA GLY A 145 -25.12 18.08 32.78
C GLY A 145 -25.87 19.18 33.53
N THR A 146 -26.62 20.06 32.86
CA THR A 146 -27.32 21.18 33.52
C THR A 146 -28.72 21.40 32.96
N GLY A 147 -29.72 20.73 33.54
CA GLY A 147 -31.14 20.91 33.21
C GLY A 147 -31.99 20.91 34.47
N GLU A 148 -32.55 22.07 34.78
CA GLU A 148 -33.46 22.41 35.88
C GLU A 148 -34.43 21.28 36.28
N ARG A 149 -34.34 20.81 37.53
CA ARG A 149 -35.46 20.09 38.17
C ARG A 149 -36.25 21.07 39.03
N GLY A 150 -37.43 21.41 38.54
CA GLY A 150 -38.48 22.07 39.31
C GLY A 150 -38.80 21.29 40.59
N SER A 151 -39.07 22.05 41.63
CA SER A 151 -39.49 21.61 42.95
C SER A 151 -40.76 20.76 42.91
N ASP A 152 -40.93 20.00 43.99
CA ASP A 152 -42.15 19.34 44.46
C ASP A 152 -42.47 17.94 43.92
N THR A 153 -42.03 16.92 44.68
CA THR A 153 -42.92 15.94 45.34
C THR A 153 -42.13 14.97 46.23
N LYS A 154 -42.67 14.67 47.43
CA LYS A 154 -42.07 13.84 48.49
C LYS A 154 -41.91 12.37 48.09
N PRO A 155 -40.91 11.64 48.61
CA PRO A 155 -40.76 10.20 48.40
C PRO A 155 -41.53 9.39 49.44
N THR A 156 -42.11 8.26 49.01
CA THR A 156 -42.64 7.23 49.92
C THR A 156 -41.84 5.94 49.73
N SER A 157 -41.35 5.41 50.86
CA SER A 157 -40.71 4.12 51.20
C SER A 157 -41.13 2.88 50.36
N ALA A 158 -40.39 1.77 50.20
CA ALA A 158 -39.19 1.19 50.82
C ALA A 158 -38.68 0.00 49.97
N GLN A 159 -37.35 -0.22 49.88
CA GLN A 159 -36.60 -1.48 50.14
C GLN A 159 -35.11 -1.38 49.70
N PRO A 160 -34.18 -2.19 50.26
CA PRO A 160 -32.88 -1.67 50.73
C PRO A 160 -31.61 -2.11 49.94
N LYS A 161 -30.72 -1.12 49.80
CA LYS A 161 -29.23 -1.09 49.94
C LYS A 161 -28.31 -2.07 49.21
N GLY A 162 -27.55 -1.46 48.29
CA GLY A 162 -26.15 -1.75 47.92
C GLY A 162 -25.98 -1.33 46.46
N THR A 163 -25.44 -0.18 46.06
CA THR A 163 -24.36 0.68 46.56
C THR A 163 -24.71 2.15 46.29
N THR A 164 -24.13 3.05 47.08
CA THR A 164 -24.32 4.50 47.07
C THR A 164 -24.24 5.14 45.68
N ASP A 165 -25.36 5.70 45.26
CA ASP A 165 -25.48 6.63 44.14
C ASP A 165 -24.83 7.98 44.56
N ARG A 166 -23.59 8.20 44.12
CA ARG A 166 -22.94 9.53 44.12
C ARG A 166 -23.15 10.14 42.73
N SER A 167 -24.38 10.48 42.39
CA SER A 167 -24.80 11.00 41.08
C SER A 167 -24.48 12.49 40.87
N GLY A 168 -23.26 12.93 41.24
CA GLY A 168 -22.89 14.36 41.16
C GLY A 168 -21.48 14.67 40.65
N GLU A 169 -20.60 13.69 40.48
CA GLU A 169 -19.17 13.98 40.17
C GLU A 169 -18.59 13.22 38.95
N ASN A 170 -19.31 12.28 38.35
CA ASN A 170 -18.74 11.38 37.33
C ASN A 170 -19.44 11.57 35.97
N GLY A 171 -18.66 11.73 34.90
CA GLY A 171 -19.13 11.93 33.52
C GLY A 171 -19.96 10.77 32.94
N PRO A 172 -20.23 10.75 31.63
CA PRO A 172 -21.14 9.77 31.03
C PRO A 172 -20.71 8.31 31.27
N HIS A 173 -21.70 7.44 31.52
CA HIS A 173 -21.52 6.04 31.91
C HIS A 173 -20.62 5.27 30.94
N GLU A 174 -20.78 5.52 29.64
CA GLU A 174 -20.04 4.86 28.57
C GLU A 174 -18.53 5.17 28.62
N ILE A 175 -18.16 6.40 28.97
CA ILE A 175 -16.75 6.80 29.13
C ILE A 175 -16.19 6.24 30.44
N HIS A 176 -16.96 6.30 31.53
CA HIS A 176 -16.58 5.72 32.80
C HIS A 176 -16.30 4.20 32.67
N TRP A 177 -17.11 3.48 31.90
CA TRP A 177 -16.89 2.06 31.61
C TRP A 177 -15.56 1.82 30.91
N LEU A 178 -15.23 2.58 29.87
CA LEU A 178 -13.95 2.45 29.17
C LEU A 178 -12.76 2.72 30.09
N ARG A 179 -12.91 3.66 31.04
CA ARG A 179 -11.91 3.92 32.09
C ARG A 179 -11.76 2.74 33.05
N GLU A 180 -12.86 2.17 33.55
CA GLU A 180 -12.83 1.02 34.46
C GLU A 180 -12.24 -0.23 33.80
N PHE A 181 -12.51 -0.41 32.50
CA PHE A 181 -11.98 -1.51 31.69
C PHE A 181 -10.76 -1.12 30.85
N SER A 182 -10.01 -0.07 31.24
CA SER A 182 -8.75 0.33 30.59
C SER A 182 -7.76 -0.83 30.56
N ASN A 183 -7.81 -1.72 31.54
CA ASN A 183 -7.14 -3.01 31.49
C ASN A 183 -8.10 -4.11 30.98
N TYR A 184 -8.41 -4.07 29.69
CA TYR A 184 -9.47 -4.92 29.11
C TYR A 184 -9.14 -6.41 29.07
N LEU A 185 -7.85 -6.77 28.90
CA LEU A 185 -7.40 -8.17 28.81
C LEU A 185 -7.54 -8.91 30.13
N THR A 186 -7.12 -8.30 31.24
CA THR A 186 -7.22 -8.85 32.61
C THR A 186 -7.49 -7.73 33.62
N PRO A 187 -8.76 -7.29 33.79
CA PRO A 187 -9.12 -6.14 34.62
C PRO A 187 -8.56 -6.21 36.05
N ARG A 188 -8.62 -7.39 36.67
CA ARG A 188 -8.02 -7.63 37.98
C ARG A 188 -6.63 -8.25 37.83
N ARG A 189 -5.60 -7.42 37.88
CA ARG A 189 -4.20 -7.87 37.90
C ARG A 189 -3.85 -8.51 39.25
N GLY A 190 -3.06 -9.58 39.18
CA GLY A 190 -2.51 -10.28 40.34
C GLY A 190 -2.23 -11.74 40.02
N LEU A 191 -1.16 -12.30 40.60
CA LEU A 191 -0.82 -13.72 40.48
C LEU A 191 -1.93 -14.64 41.05
N PHE A 192 -2.79 -14.08 41.92
CA PHE A 192 -3.97 -14.73 42.48
C PHE A 192 -5.30 -14.24 41.88
N GLY A 193 -5.25 -13.46 40.80
CA GLY A 193 -6.45 -12.95 40.11
C GLY A 193 -7.12 -14.05 39.27
N ALA A 194 -8.43 -14.19 39.40
CA ALA A 194 -9.21 -15.17 38.64
C ALA A 194 -9.10 -14.97 37.11
N ASP A 195 -9.05 -13.72 36.64
CA ASP A 195 -8.90 -13.41 35.21
C ASP A 195 -7.54 -13.84 34.63
N THR A 196 -6.45 -13.70 35.40
CA THR A 196 -5.11 -14.14 35.00
C THR A 196 -5.07 -15.66 34.83
N TRP A 197 -5.61 -16.40 35.81
CA TRP A 197 -5.68 -17.87 35.73
C TRP A 197 -6.62 -18.34 34.63
N ALA A 198 -7.77 -17.69 34.43
CA ALA A 198 -8.66 -18.01 33.31
C ALA A 198 -7.97 -17.85 31.95
N ALA A 199 -7.17 -16.79 31.78
CA ALA A 199 -6.38 -16.56 30.57
C ALA A 199 -5.28 -17.63 30.39
N MET A 200 -4.52 -17.94 31.46
CA MET A 200 -3.50 -18.99 31.43
C MET A 200 -4.10 -20.35 31.12
N THR A 201 -5.16 -20.76 31.81
CA THR A 201 -5.85 -22.04 31.58
C THR A 201 -6.41 -22.13 30.15
N THR A 202 -7.00 -21.05 29.63
CA THR A 202 -7.51 -21.03 28.25
C THR A 202 -6.37 -21.16 27.23
N TYR A 203 -5.27 -20.42 27.45
CA TYR A 203 -4.07 -20.52 26.61
C TYR A 203 -3.47 -21.93 26.64
N THR A 204 -3.21 -22.49 27.82
CA THR A 204 -2.64 -23.83 27.99
C THR A 204 -3.54 -24.91 27.39
N ARG A 205 -4.86 -24.85 27.62
CA ARG A 205 -5.82 -25.77 27.01
C ARG A 205 -5.74 -25.73 25.48
N ASN A 206 -5.76 -24.52 24.90
CA ASN A 206 -5.74 -24.35 23.45
C ASN A 206 -4.37 -24.74 22.85
N LEU A 207 -3.27 -24.44 23.54
CA LEU A 207 -1.92 -24.85 23.17
C LEU A 207 -1.80 -26.37 23.13
N LEU A 208 -2.19 -27.06 24.22
CA LEU A 208 -2.08 -28.52 24.32
C LEU A 208 -2.88 -29.24 23.24
N LEU A 209 -4.10 -28.76 22.93
CA LEU A 209 -4.94 -29.37 21.88
C LEU A 209 -4.32 -29.24 20.48
N ASN A 210 -3.80 -28.07 20.12
CA ASN A 210 -3.14 -27.88 18.83
C ASN A 210 -1.78 -28.60 18.78
N PHE A 211 -1.02 -28.56 19.88
CA PHE A 211 0.29 -29.21 19.97
C PHE A 211 0.17 -30.73 19.86
N LEU A 212 -0.86 -31.34 20.47
CA LEU A 212 -1.14 -32.76 20.34
C LEU A 212 -1.33 -33.20 18.88
N ILE A 213 -2.05 -32.41 18.08
CA ILE A 213 -2.24 -32.69 16.65
C ILE A 213 -0.89 -32.70 15.91
N VAL A 214 -0.03 -31.71 16.18
CA VAL A 214 1.29 -31.59 15.55
C VAL A 214 2.22 -32.72 16.01
N VAL A 215 2.24 -33.03 17.32
CA VAL A 215 3.07 -34.09 17.90
C VAL A 215 2.68 -35.46 17.34
N LEU A 216 1.39 -35.78 17.23
CA LEU A 216 0.93 -37.04 16.63
C LEU A 216 1.36 -37.16 15.17
N ALA A 217 1.30 -36.07 14.40
CA ALA A 217 1.74 -36.07 13.01
C ALA A 217 3.27 -36.25 12.88
N ILE A 218 4.06 -35.62 13.77
CA ILE A 218 5.52 -35.78 13.78
C ILE A 218 5.91 -37.19 14.24
N LEU A 219 5.32 -37.71 15.32
CA LEU A 219 5.58 -39.07 15.80
C LEU A 219 5.30 -40.13 14.73
N ALA A 220 4.19 -40.00 14.00
CA ALA A 220 3.90 -40.89 12.86
C ALA A 220 4.99 -40.84 11.78
N LEU A 221 5.60 -39.67 11.55
CA LEU A 221 6.71 -39.51 10.61
C LEU A 221 8.01 -40.13 11.16
N LEU A 222 8.29 -39.99 12.46
CA LEU A 222 9.46 -40.57 13.11
C LEU A 222 9.41 -42.10 13.22
N ILE A 223 8.24 -42.73 13.07
CA ILE A 223 8.13 -44.19 12.95
C ILE A 223 8.73 -44.69 11.62
N VAL A 224 8.75 -43.88 10.57
CA VAL A 224 9.22 -44.30 9.22
C VAL A 224 10.69 -44.77 9.22
N PRO A 225 11.65 -44.07 9.86
CA PRO A 225 13.01 -44.58 10.10
C PRO A 225 13.10 -45.93 10.81
N HIS A 226 12.23 -46.23 11.77
CA HIS A 226 12.25 -47.53 12.47
C HIS A 226 11.67 -48.64 11.61
N VAL A 227 10.61 -48.33 10.85
CA VAL A 227 10.10 -49.23 9.81
C VAL A 227 11.20 -49.55 8.80
N LEU A 228 12.07 -48.58 8.46
CA LEU A 228 13.22 -48.83 7.60
C LEU A 228 14.18 -49.86 8.19
N ASP A 229 14.63 -49.61 9.41
CA ASP A 229 15.61 -50.45 10.10
C ASP A 229 15.10 -51.90 10.19
N GLU A 230 13.84 -52.05 10.57
CA GLU A 230 13.17 -53.34 10.65
C GLU A 230 13.00 -54.01 9.26
N TRP A 231 12.79 -53.24 8.18
CA TRP A 231 12.78 -53.77 6.81
C TRP A 231 14.15 -54.31 6.37
N TYR A 232 15.24 -53.62 6.71
CA TYR A 232 16.60 -54.15 6.49
C TYR A 232 16.77 -55.47 7.24
N MET A 233 16.34 -55.54 8.50
CA MET A 233 16.42 -56.74 9.33
C MET A 233 15.60 -57.90 8.76
N ARG A 234 14.35 -57.67 8.33
CA ARG A 234 13.51 -58.72 7.75
C ARG A 234 14.04 -59.24 6.43
N LEU A 235 14.50 -58.35 5.56
CA LEU A 235 15.06 -58.76 4.26
C LEU A 235 16.39 -59.51 4.44
N ALA A 236 17.16 -59.20 5.49
CA ALA A 236 18.34 -59.98 5.87
C ALA A 236 18.02 -61.48 6.06
N THR A 237 16.85 -61.77 6.64
CA THR A 237 16.39 -63.15 6.94
C THR A 237 15.86 -63.92 5.72
N LEU A 238 15.58 -63.25 4.59
CA LEU A 238 15.14 -63.92 3.37
C LEU A 238 16.32 -64.64 2.70
N SER A 239 16.14 -65.94 2.46
CA SER A 239 17.14 -66.82 1.84
C SER A 239 16.86 -67.16 0.37
N ALA A 240 15.63 -66.99 -0.11
CA ALA A 240 15.21 -67.41 -1.45
C ALA A 240 15.11 -66.21 -2.43
N PRO A 241 15.71 -66.30 -3.65
CA PRO A 241 15.65 -65.23 -4.66
C PRO A 241 14.21 -64.86 -5.11
N GLU A 242 13.29 -65.81 -5.04
CA GLU A 242 11.87 -65.64 -5.40
C GLU A 242 11.10 -64.71 -4.44
N ASP A 243 11.55 -64.58 -3.18
CA ASP A 243 10.92 -63.66 -2.22
C ASP A 243 11.30 -62.20 -2.48
N ILE A 244 12.44 -61.96 -3.15
CA ILE A 244 12.86 -60.61 -3.54
C ILE A 244 12.16 -60.10 -4.79
N ALA A 245 11.76 -60.99 -5.69
CA ALA A 245 10.89 -60.60 -6.80
C ALA A 245 9.58 -59.99 -6.28
N LYS A 246 9.05 -60.46 -5.14
CA LYS A 246 7.85 -59.91 -4.49
C LYS A 246 8.06 -58.50 -3.91
N VAL A 247 9.31 -58.16 -3.54
CA VAL A 247 9.71 -56.83 -3.03
C VAL A 247 10.05 -55.88 -4.19
N LEU A 248 10.67 -56.39 -5.26
CA LEU A 248 11.03 -55.65 -6.47
C LEU A 248 9.83 -55.25 -7.33
N ALA A 249 8.80 -56.09 -7.42
CA ALA A 249 7.60 -55.81 -8.22
C ALA A 249 6.88 -54.50 -7.84
N PRO A 250 6.54 -54.22 -6.56
CA PRO A 250 5.90 -52.96 -6.18
C PRO A 250 6.82 -51.74 -6.36
N ILE A 251 8.14 -51.89 -6.16
CA ILE A 251 9.13 -50.83 -6.42
C ILE A 251 9.11 -50.44 -7.90
N LEU A 252 9.13 -51.43 -8.78
CA LEU A 252 9.11 -51.23 -10.23
C LEU A 252 7.79 -50.55 -10.68
N VAL A 253 6.65 -50.94 -10.09
CA VAL A 253 5.35 -50.30 -10.35
C VAL A 253 5.35 -48.83 -9.90
N LEU A 254 5.88 -48.52 -8.72
CA LEU A 254 5.96 -47.15 -8.20
C LEU A 254 6.87 -46.26 -9.07
N LEU A 255 8.05 -46.78 -9.45
CA LEU A 255 9.00 -46.06 -10.30
C LEU A 255 8.47 -45.87 -11.73
N LEU A 256 7.86 -46.90 -12.34
CA LEU A 256 7.20 -46.78 -13.65
C LEU A 256 6.02 -45.82 -13.61
N GLY A 257 5.25 -45.81 -12.52
CA GLY A 257 4.17 -44.84 -12.28
C GLY A 257 4.70 -43.41 -12.22
N ALA A 258 5.80 -43.17 -11.50
CA ALA A 258 6.46 -41.87 -11.45
C ALA A 258 6.95 -41.42 -12.83
N VAL A 259 7.64 -42.28 -13.57
CA VAL A 259 8.11 -42.02 -14.94
C VAL A 259 6.94 -41.70 -15.88
N THR A 260 5.81 -42.39 -15.73
CA THR A 260 4.57 -42.16 -16.50
C THR A 260 4.00 -40.76 -16.23
N VAL A 261 3.94 -40.34 -14.96
CA VAL A 261 3.44 -39.01 -14.56
C VAL A 261 4.37 -37.90 -15.05
N ILE A 262 5.68 -38.14 -15.03
CA ILE A 262 6.70 -37.23 -15.57
C ILE A 262 6.54 -37.09 -17.09
N ALA A 263 6.43 -38.20 -17.82
CA ALA A 263 6.20 -38.21 -19.26
C ALA A 263 4.86 -37.54 -19.66
N PHE A 264 3.83 -37.65 -18.81
CA PHE A 264 2.54 -37.00 -19.04
C PHE A 264 2.59 -35.48 -18.80
N ASN A 265 3.28 -35.01 -17.78
CA ASN A 265 3.49 -33.57 -17.54
C ASN A 265 4.31 -32.92 -18.67
N PHE A 266 5.26 -33.67 -19.23
CA PHE A 266 6.06 -33.28 -20.37
C PHE A 266 5.24 -33.01 -21.64
N ARG A 267 4.21 -33.84 -21.90
CA ARG A 267 3.24 -33.63 -23.00
C ARG A 267 2.58 -32.25 -22.90
N ILE A 268 2.12 -31.88 -21.71
CA ILE A 268 1.35 -30.63 -21.53
C ILE A 268 2.26 -29.40 -21.64
N ALA A 269 3.51 -29.49 -21.16
CA ALA A 269 4.49 -28.42 -21.33
C ALA A 269 4.79 -28.15 -22.83
N LEU A 270 4.87 -29.21 -23.64
CA LEU A 270 5.04 -29.09 -25.09
C LEU A 270 3.78 -28.59 -25.82
N GLU A 271 2.57 -28.91 -25.33
CA GLU A 271 1.28 -28.43 -25.88
C GLU A 271 0.98 -26.95 -25.54
N GLN A 272 1.53 -26.40 -24.44
CA GLN A 272 1.28 -25.02 -23.98
C GLN A 272 1.95 -23.91 -24.81
N ALA A 273 2.59 -24.25 -25.93
CA ALA A 273 2.84 -23.30 -27.01
C ALA A 273 1.54 -22.89 -27.76
N ALA A 274 0.38 -23.48 -27.45
CA ALA A 274 -0.93 -23.11 -27.97
C ALA A 274 -1.80 -22.35 -26.93
N PRO A 275 -2.47 -21.23 -27.27
CA PRO A 275 -2.95 -20.24 -26.29
C PRO A 275 -4.16 -20.62 -25.41
N ASP A 276 -4.87 -21.72 -25.67
CA ASP A 276 -6.28 -21.87 -25.21
C ASP A 276 -6.63 -23.11 -24.37
N THR A 277 -5.66 -23.85 -23.82
CA THR A 277 -5.99 -25.05 -23.02
C THR A 277 -6.19 -24.75 -21.53
N LYS A 278 -7.38 -25.09 -21.01
CA LYS A 278 -7.70 -25.06 -19.56
C LYS A 278 -6.69 -25.89 -18.77
N SER A 279 -6.15 -25.34 -17.69
CA SER A 279 -5.21 -26.04 -16.79
C SER A 279 -5.84 -27.32 -16.23
N LEU A 280 -5.30 -28.47 -16.62
CA LEU A 280 -5.65 -29.76 -16.02
C LEU A 280 -5.22 -29.79 -14.54
N PRO A 281 -5.92 -30.52 -13.64
CA PRO A 281 -5.54 -30.67 -12.21
C PRO A 281 -4.09 -31.13 -11.98
N GLN A 282 -3.47 -31.71 -13.01
CA GLN A 282 -2.15 -32.32 -13.03
C GLN A 282 -1.01 -31.29 -13.11
N GLN A 283 -1.31 -30.00 -13.34
CA GLN A 283 -0.33 -28.89 -13.36
C GLN A 283 -0.07 -28.28 -11.97
N GLU A 284 -0.86 -28.65 -10.97
CA GLU A 284 -0.69 -28.14 -9.62
C GLU A 284 0.59 -28.73 -8.99
N PRO A 285 1.45 -27.91 -8.36
CA PRO A 285 2.70 -28.38 -7.78
C PRO A 285 2.55 -29.62 -6.88
N TRP A 286 1.49 -29.67 -6.08
CA TRP A 286 1.25 -30.79 -5.16
C TRP A 286 1.08 -32.14 -5.88
N PHE A 287 0.52 -32.16 -7.10
CA PHE A 287 0.32 -33.39 -7.88
C PHE A 287 1.67 -33.96 -8.34
N ILE A 288 2.59 -33.09 -8.78
CA ILE A 288 3.97 -33.45 -9.14
C ILE A 288 4.72 -33.97 -7.90
N TYR A 289 4.58 -33.29 -6.76
CA TYR A 289 5.20 -33.77 -5.52
C TYR A 289 4.64 -35.14 -5.11
N ALA A 290 3.33 -35.35 -5.15
CA ALA A 290 2.69 -36.58 -4.67
C ALA A 290 2.95 -37.81 -5.57
N LEU A 291 3.00 -37.62 -6.90
CA LEU A 291 3.04 -38.74 -7.85
C LEU A 291 4.37 -38.89 -8.61
N ALA A 292 5.27 -37.91 -8.52
CA ALA A 292 6.62 -38.04 -9.07
C ALA A 292 7.70 -37.94 -7.97
N ILE A 293 7.73 -36.86 -7.20
CA ILE A 293 8.83 -36.63 -6.25
C ILE A 293 8.80 -37.63 -5.08
N VAL A 294 7.65 -37.81 -4.42
CA VAL A 294 7.51 -38.73 -3.29
C VAL A 294 7.80 -40.18 -3.70
N PRO A 295 7.25 -40.72 -4.81
CA PRO A 295 7.60 -42.06 -5.28
C PRO A 295 9.06 -42.21 -5.68
N LEU A 296 9.72 -41.18 -6.23
CA LEU A 296 11.16 -41.25 -6.56
C LEU A 296 12.04 -41.31 -5.30
N VAL A 297 11.69 -40.53 -4.27
CA VAL A 297 12.38 -40.56 -2.97
C VAL A 297 12.15 -41.90 -2.28
N ALA A 298 10.89 -42.38 -2.22
CA ALA A 298 10.55 -43.69 -1.67
C ALA A 298 11.17 -44.84 -2.49
N GLY A 299 11.27 -44.70 -3.81
CA GLY A 299 11.92 -45.67 -4.69
C GLY A 299 13.43 -45.73 -4.47
N SER A 300 14.10 -44.59 -4.26
CA SER A 300 15.52 -44.54 -3.87
C SER A 300 15.76 -45.23 -2.53
N TRP A 301 14.80 -45.06 -1.61
CA TRP A 301 14.80 -45.68 -0.29
C TRP A 301 14.64 -47.20 -0.36
N LEU A 302 13.63 -47.70 -1.09
CA LEU A 302 13.45 -49.15 -1.25
C LEU A 302 14.58 -49.80 -2.07
N LEU A 303 15.11 -49.11 -3.07
CA LEU A 303 16.24 -49.59 -3.87
C LEU A 303 17.51 -49.74 -3.00
N SER A 304 17.73 -48.86 -2.02
CA SER A 304 18.90 -48.98 -1.14
C SER A 304 18.85 -50.26 -0.29
N VAL A 305 17.65 -50.66 0.15
CA VAL A 305 17.43 -51.90 0.90
C VAL A 305 17.71 -53.14 0.03
N VAL A 306 17.24 -53.12 -1.22
CA VAL A 306 17.50 -54.19 -2.20
C VAL A 306 19.00 -54.29 -2.53
N LEU A 307 19.68 -53.16 -2.73
CA LEU A 307 21.12 -53.12 -3.03
C LEU A 307 21.95 -53.67 -1.88
N TRP A 308 21.57 -53.37 -0.64
CA TRP A 308 22.22 -53.94 0.53
C TRP A 308 22.08 -55.47 0.57
N TRP A 309 20.88 -56.02 0.33
CA TRP A 309 20.68 -57.47 0.28
C TRP A 309 21.50 -58.14 -0.83
N LEU A 310 21.45 -57.57 -2.04
CA LEU A 310 22.19 -58.10 -3.19
C LEU A 310 23.70 -58.03 -2.97
N GLY A 311 24.19 -56.96 -2.35
CA GLY A 311 25.60 -56.75 -2.03
C GLY A 311 26.14 -57.73 -0.99
N THR A 312 25.44 -57.89 0.13
CA THR A 312 25.85 -58.78 1.25
C THR A 312 25.83 -60.25 0.88
N ARG A 313 24.97 -60.66 -0.07
CA ARG A 313 24.89 -62.03 -0.59
C ARG A 313 25.79 -62.29 -1.81
N GLY A 314 26.51 -61.27 -2.29
CA GLY A 314 27.44 -61.42 -3.42
C GLY A 314 26.77 -61.57 -4.79
N PHE A 315 25.49 -61.22 -4.95
CA PHE A 315 24.79 -61.31 -6.24
C PHE A 315 25.16 -60.20 -7.24
N ILE A 316 25.99 -59.23 -6.84
CA ILE A 316 26.34 -58.07 -7.66
C ILE A 316 27.74 -58.21 -8.27
N ASP A 317 27.85 -59.10 -9.26
CA ASP A 317 29.02 -59.18 -10.13
C ASP A 317 29.07 -57.98 -11.08
N ARG A 318 30.25 -57.33 -11.16
CA ARG A 318 30.45 -56.07 -11.89
C ARG A 318 29.93 -56.14 -13.34
N GLY A 319 30.25 -57.20 -14.07
CA GLY A 319 29.89 -57.33 -15.50
C GLY A 319 28.37 -57.43 -15.73
N PRO A 320 27.71 -58.50 -15.24
CA PRO A 320 26.27 -58.70 -15.41
C PRO A 320 25.43 -57.56 -14.85
N TRP A 321 25.86 -56.95 -13.74
CA TRP A 321 25.18 -55.80 -13.13
C TRP A 321 25.18 -54.56 -14.03
N ILE A 322 26.34 -54.19 -14.58
CA ILE A 322 26.45 -53.04 -15.47
C ILE A 322 25.63 -53.27 -16.73
N VAL A 323 25.65 -54.49 -17.29
CA VAL A 323 24.80 -54.85 -18.45
C VAL A 323 23.31 -54.71 -18.10
N GLY A 324 22.90 -55.20 -16.93
CA GLY A 324 21.54 -55.02 -16.43
C GLY A 324 21.14 -53.55 -16.28
N ALA A 325 22.03 -52.71 -15.74
CA ALA A 325 21.79 -51.27 -15.57
C ALA A 325 21.71 -50.53 -16.91
N ILE A 326 22.53 -50.92 -17.90
CA ILE A 326 22.45 -50.40 -19.29
C ILE A 326 21.07 -50.70 -19.88
N VAL A 327 20.63 -51.97 -19.81
CA VAL A 327 19.35 -52.40 -20.36
C VAL A 327 18.18 -51.73 -19.65
N ALA A 328 18.22 -51.66 -18.32
CA ALA A 328 17.17 -51.04 -17.52
C ALA A 328 17.03 -49.55 -17.83
N ASN A 329 18.12 -48.79 -17.82
CA ASN A 329 18.07 -47.35 -18.06
C ASN A 329 17.71 -47.01 -19.51
N ALA A 330 18.29 -47.72 -20.48
CA ALA A 330 17.90 -47.59 -21.89
C ALA A 330 16.42 -47.94 -22.11
N GLY A 331 15.91 -48.96 -21.41
CA GLY A 331 14.51 -49.38 -21.42
C GLY A 331 13.55 -48.33 -20.83
N ILE A 332 13.91 -47.70 -19.71
CA ILE A 332 13.12 -46.62 -19.09
C ILE A 332 12.97 -45.45 -20.07
N TRP A 333 14.07 -45.03 -20.70
CA TRP A 333 14.06 -43.94 -21.66
C TRP A 333 13.36 -44.31 -22.98
N ALA A 334 13.48 -45.55 -23.44
CA ALA A 334 12.71 -46.06 -24.58
C ALA A 334 11.21 -46.08 -24.27
N TYR A 335 10.83 -46.53 -23.08
CA TYR A 335 9.44 -46.53 -22.60
C TYR A 335 8.88 -45.11 -22.50
N ALA A 336 9.61 -44.19 -21.85
CA ALA A 336 9.20 -42.79 -21.74
C ALA A 336 9.02 -42.13 -23.12
N TRP A 337 9.89 -42.43 -24.07
CA TRP A 337 9.80 -41.92 -25.44
C TRP A 337 8.63 -42.53 -26.22
N LEU A 338 8.41 -43.84 -26.14
CA LEU A 338 7.28 -44.54 -26.78
C LEU A 338 5.94 -44.09 -26.21
N LEU A 339 5.85 -43.95 -24.89
CA LEU A 339 4.69 -43.41 -24.21
C LEU A 339 4.44 -41.95 -24.64
N GLY A 340 5.49 -41.14 -24.73
CA GLY A 340 5.42 -39.80 -25.32
C GLY A 340 4.83 -39.82 -26.73
N LYS A 341 5.31 -40.71 -27.60
CA LYS A 341 4.79 -40.87 -28.97
C LYS A 341 3.33 -41.33 -29.01
N LEU A 342 2.92 -42.27 -28.15
CA LEU A 342 1.55 -42.78 -28.06
C LEU A 342 0.56 -41.73 -27.52
N LEU A 343 1.02 -40.84 -26.65
CA LEU A 343 0.20 -39.80 -26.04
C LEU A 343 0.12 -38.51 -26.88
N LEU A 344 0.99 -38.34 -27.89
CA LEU A 344 0.99 -37.20 -28.82
C LEU A 344 0.04 -37.49 -30.01
N LYS A 345 -1.02 -36.69 -30.20
CA LYS A 345 -1.82 -36.73 -31.44
C LYS A 345 -0.97 -36.21 -32.62
N GLU A 346 -0.99 -36.93 -33.74
CA GLU A 346 -0.17 -36.69 -34.95
C GLU A 346 -0.15 -35.23 -35.47
N LYS A 347 -1.18 -34.42 -35.18
CA LYS A 347 -1.31 -33.06 -35.70
C LYS A 347 -0.28 -32.03 -35.18
N ALA A 348 0.40 -32.26 -34.05
CA ALA A 348 1.32 -31.28 -33.47
C ALA A 348 2.80 -31.45 -33.89
N VAL A 349 3.16 -32.55 -34.56
CA VAL A 349 4.56 -32.90 -34.86
C VAL A 349 5.01 -32.44 -36.26
N HIS A 350 4.09 -31.92 -37.09
CA HIS A 350 4.36 -31.69 -38.51
C HIS A 350 5.24 -30.46 -38.82
N ASP A 351 5.47 -29.55 -37.87
CA ASP A 351 6.20 -28.28 -38.12
C ASP A 351 7.65 -28.25 -37.63
N ARG A 352 8.23 -29.36 -37.17
CA ARG A 352 9.67 -29.43 -36.83
C ARG A 352 10.33 -30.63 -37.53
N GLU A 353 11.25 -30.35 -38.46
CA GLU A 353 12.15 -31.30 -39.12
C GLU A 353 13.14 -31.97 -38.13
N VAL A 354 12.65 -32.62 -37.08
CA VAL A 354 13.46 -33.46 -36.21
C VAL A 354 13.27 -34.89 -36.66
N ASN A 355 14.32 -35.45 -37.26
CA ASN A 355 14.37 -36.85 -37.69
C ASN A 355 14.16 -37.76 -36.46
N THR A 356 12.91 -38.18 -36.26
CA THR A 356 12.38 -38.69 -34.98
C THR A 356 13.08 -39.98 -34.55
N ALA A 357 13.50 -40.79 -35.52
CA ALA A 357 14.28 -42.01 -35.30
C ALA A 357 15.71 -41.72 -34.77
N LYS A 358 16.37 -40.65 -35.26
CA LYS A 358 17.71 -40.27 -34.77
C LYS A 358 17.64 -39.69 -33.36
N ALA A 359 16.56 -38.97 -33.03
CA ALA A 359 16.32 -38.47 -31.67
C ALA A 359 16.05 -39.61 -30.69
N PHE A 360 15.19 -40.58 -31.06
CA PHE A 360 14.95 -41.80 -30.29
C PHE A 360 16.26 -42.55 -30.01
N LEU A 361 17.02 -42.84 -31.07
CA LEU A 361 18.28 -43.58 -30.95
C LEU A 361 19.29 -42.83 -30.09
N ALA A 362 19.40 -41.50 -30.24
CA ALA A 362 20.28 -40.69 -29.39
C ALA A 362 19.87 -40.72 -27.91
N THR A 363 18.58 -40.65 -27.60
CA THR A 363 18.06 -40.75 -26.22
C THR A 363 18.32 -42.14 -25.63
N VAL A 364 18.05 -43.22 -26.37
CA VAL A 364 18.28 -44.59 -25.91
C VAL A 364 19.78 -44.88 -25.74
N MET A 365 20.63 -44.42 -26.66
CA MET A 365 22.10 -44.56 -26.55
C MET A 365 22.67 -43.74 -25.40
N ALA A 366 22.20 -42.50 -25.20
CA ALA A 366 22.54 -41.70 -24.02
C ALA A 366 22.09 -42.42 -22.74
N GLY A 367 20.92 -43.08 -22.76
CA GLY A 367 20.39 -43.93 -21.69
C GLY A 367 21.29 -45.12 -21.39
N ALA A 368 21.81 -45.80 -22.42
CA ALA A 368 22.76 -46.90 -22.26
C ALA A 368 24.08 -46.43 -21.62
N VAL A 369 24.67 -45.34 -22.11
CA VAL A 369 25.95 -44.81 -21.59
C VAL A 369 25.80 -44.31 -20.15
N SER A 370 24.78 -43.50 -19.88
CA SER A 370 24.48 -43.04 -18.52
C SER A 370 24.15 -44.22 -17.59
N GLY A 371 23.40 -45.22 -18.06
CA GLY A 371 23.07 -46.43 -17.32
C GLY A 371 24.30 -47.26 -16.94
N ALA A 372 25.33 -47.31 -17.78
CA ALA A 372 26.59 -47.96 -17.43
C ALA A 372 27.30 -47.26 -16.25
N VAL A 373 27.33 -45.92 -16.27
CA VAL A 373 27.93 -45.10 -15.19
C VAL A 373 27.09 -45.21 -13.91
N GLY A 374 25.76 -45.14 -14.01
CA GLY A 374 24.85 -45.35 -12.88
C GLY A 374 25.00 -46.75 -12.28
N GLY A 375 25.09 -47.77 -13.12
CA GLY A 375 25.36 -49.15 -12.71
C GLY A 375 26.67 -49.31 -11.95
N LEU A 376 27.74 -48.64 -12.40
CA LEU A 376 29.03 -48.59 -11.69
C LEU A 376 28.91 -47.93 -10.31
N LEU A 377 28.20 -46.80 -10.22
CA LEU A 377 27.97 -46.09 -8.95
C LEU A 377 27.16 -46.94 -7.97
N LEU A 378 26.06 -47.55 -8.42
CA LEU A 378 25.24 -48.42 -7.59
C LEU A 378 25.99 -49.70 -7.17
N ASN A 379 26.85 -50.25 -8.04
CA ASN A 379 27.74 -51.37 -7.70
C ASN A 379 28.73 -50.98 -6.59
N ALA A 380 29.33 -49.79 -6.68
CA ALA A 380 30.24 -49.29 -5.66
C ALA A 380 29.53 -49.07 -4.32
N ILE A 381 28.33 -48.50 -4.33
CA ILE A 381 27.49 -48.31 -3.14
C ILE A 381 27.14 -49.64 -2.50
N ALA A 382 26.68 -50.62 -3.28
CA ALA A 382 26.29 -51.93 -2.75
C ALA A 382 27.49 -52.73 -2.18
N ARG A 383 28.69 -52.54 -2.74
CA ARG A 383 29.93 -53.12 -2.19
C ARG A 383 30.36 -52.44 -0.90
N TRP A 384 30.21 -51.12 -0.81
CA TRP A 384 30.44 -50.39 0.42
C TRP A 384 29.48 -50.86 1.51
N MET A 385 28.19 -51.00 1.20
CA MET A 385 27.14 -51.55 2.09
C MET A 385 27.38 -52.99 2.55
N ALA A 386 28.15 -53.77 1.79
CA ALA A 386 28.52 -55.14 2.10
C ALA A 386 29.89 -55.24 2.80
N SER A 387 30.54 -54.11 3.07
CA SER A 387 31.87 -54.09 3.69
C SER A 387 31.79 -54.39 5.20
N PRO A 388 32.87 -54.94 5.80
CA PRO A 388 32.89 -55.21 7.24
C PRO A 388 32.67 -53.97 8.13
N THR A 389 32.96 -52.77 7.61
CA THR A 389 32.76 -51.50 8.32
C THR A 389 31.31 -50.99 8.30
N SER A 390 30.43 -51.64 7.53
CA SER A 390 29.03 -51.25 7.31
C SER A 390 28.01 -52.26 7.86
N VAL A 391 28.51 -53.31 8.52
CA VAL A 391 27.73 -54.42 9.05
C VAL A 391 28.06 -54.55 10.54
N ARG A 392 27.04 -54.53 11.40
CA ARG A 392 27.17 -54.51 12.87
C ARG A 392 27.60 -55.86 13.45
N ASP A 393 27.10 -56.97 12.89
CA ASP A 393 27.46 -58.34 13.26
C ASP A 393 27.75 -59.18 12.01
N ALA A 394 29.02 -59.53 11.80
CA ALA A 394 29.47 -60.36 10.67
C ALA A 394 29.60 -61.86 11.02
N THR A 395 29.35 -62.23 12.28
CA THR A 395 29.53 -63.59 12.83
C THR A 395 28.23 -64.41 12.89
N ALA A 396 27.06 -63.78 12.74
CA ALA A 396 25.77 -64.46 12.57
C ALA A 396 25.61 -64.94 11.12
N ALA A 397 24.82 -65.99 10.89
CA ALA A 397 24.49 -66.49 9.54
C ALA A 397 23.75 -65.47 8.65
N VAL A 398 23.47 -64.26 9.17
CA VAL A 398 22.73 -63.16 8.56
C VAL A 398 23.47 -61.86 8.89
N ALA A 399 23.93 -61.12 7.87
CA ALA A 399 24.54 -59.80 8.03
C ALA A 399 23.49 -58.77 8.44
N VAL A 400 23.79 -57.90 9.42
CA VAL A 400 22.92 -56.83 9.92
C VAL A 400 23.56 -55.46 9.61
N PRO A 401 22.87 -54.52 8.94
CA PRO A 401 23.48 -53.23 8.62
C PRO A 401 23.73 -52.40 9.89
N ASP A 402 24.79 -51.60 9.85
CA ASP A 402 25.00 -50.58 10.89
C ASP A 402 24.02 -49.40 10.71
N LYS A 403 23.71 -48.69 11.81
CA LYS A 403 22.82 -47.52 11.79
C LYS A 403 23.32 -46.46 10.80
N ALA A 404 24.63 -46.27 10.65
CA ALA A 404 25.20 -45.31 9.70
C ALA A 404 24.93 -45.73 8.24
N THR A 405 24.93 -47.04 7.97
CA THR A 405 24.57 -47.59 6.67
C THR A 405 23.10 -47.33 6.35
N VAL A 406 22.19 -47.52 7.31
CA VAL A 406 20.76 -47.25 7.14
C VAL A 406 20.51 -45.76 6.79
N VAL A 407 21.23 -44.83 7.42
CA VAL A 407 21.11 -43.38 7.18
C VAL A 407 21.70 -42.94 5.83
N LEU A 408 22.89 -43.43 5.46
CA LEU A 408 23.63 -42.98 4.28
C LEU A 408 23.26 -43.73 2.99
N ALA A 409 22.63 -44.90 3.11
CA ALA A 409 22.22 -45.74 2.00
C ALA A 409 21.32 -45.01 0.98
N MET A 410 20.21 -44.45 1.46
CA MET A 410 19.23 -43.74 0.63
C MET A 410 19.82 -42.49 -0.09
N PRO A 411 20.52 -41.56 0.58
CA PRO A 411 21.06 -40.37 -0.08
C PRO A 411 22.14 -40.70 -1.11
N LEU A 412 22.96 -41.72 -0.88
CA LEU A 412 23.95 -42.17 -1.87
C LEU A 412 23.29 -42.75 -3.11
N VAL A 413 22.22 -43.54 -2.95
CA VAL A 413 21.45 -44.08 -4.09
C VAL A 413 20.76 -42.96 -4.86
N ALA A 414 20.11 -42.02 -4.17
CA ALA A 414 19.47 -40.86 -4.81
C ALA A 414 20.50 -39.98 -5.55
N LEU A 415 21.70 -39.79 -4.98
CA LEU A 415 22.80 -39.07 -5.63
C LEU A 415 23.30 -39.80 -6.87
N ALA A 416 23.47 -41.14 -6.82
CA ALA A 416 23.87 -41.93 -7.97
C ALA A 416 22.84 -41.84 -9.11
N ILE A 417 21.55 -41.89 -8.79
CA ILE A 417 20.46 -41.67 -9.77
C ILE A 417 20.54 -40.25 -10.33
N GLY A 418 20.66 -39.23 -9.48
CA GLY A 418 20.77 -37.83 -9.91
C GLY A 418 21.96 -37.55 -10.82
N LEU A 419 23.14 -38.12 -10.52
CA LEU A 419 24.33 -38.00 -11.37
C LEU A 419 24.14 -38.72 -12.71
N THR A 420 23.45 -39.86 -12.71
CA THR A 420 23.08 -40.60 -13.93
C THR A 420 22.20 -39.74 -14.84
N GLU A 421 21.21 -39.06 -14.25
CA GLU A 421 20.30 -38.13 -14.94
C GLU A 421 21.03 -36.90 -15.49
N VAL A 422 21.91 -36.28 -14.70
CA VAL A 422 22.73 -35.14 -15.14
C VAL A 422 23.60 -35.52 -16.34
N LEU A 423 24.24 -36.70 -16.29
CA LEU A 423 25.03 -37.23 -17.39
C LEU A 423 24.15 -37.49 -18.63
N HIS A 424 22.98 -38.10 -18.45
CA HIS A 424 22.03 -38.35 -19.53
C HIS A 424 21.62 -37.06 -20.26
N LEU A 425 21.23 -36.02 -19.50
CA LEU A 425 20.88 -34.71 -20.06
C LEU A 425 22.06 -34.04 -20.79
N GLY A 426 23.27 -34.18 -20.25
CA GLY A 426 24.49 -33.70 -20.90
C GLY A 426 24.78 -34.40 -22.24
N LEU A 427 24.56 -35.72 -22.30
CA LEU A 427 24.80 -36.54 -23.49
C LEU A 427 23.76 -36.30 -24.60
N ILE A 428 22.51 -35.99 -24.27
CA ILE A 428 21.50 -35.60 -25.27
C ILE A 428 21.87 -34.25 -25.92
N GLY A 429 22.53 -33.36 -25.17
CA GLY A 429 23.08 -32.11 -25.66
C GLY A 429 22.02 -31.12 -26.18
N ARG A 430 22.37 -30.33 -27.21
CA ARG A 430 21.53 -29.22 -27.74
C ARG A 430 20.16 -29.64 -28.30
N ARG A 431 19.91 -30.95 -28.44
CA ARG A 431 18.64 -31.49 -28.95
C ARG A 431 17.54 -31.51 -27.88
N PHE A 432 17.88 -31.31 -26.61
CA PHE A 432 16.92 -31.27 -25.52
C PHE A 432 16.46 -29.82 -25.25
N PRO A 433 15.16 -29.50 -25.36
CA PRO A 433 14.65 -28.14 -25.15
C PRO A 433 15.02 -27.56 -23.77
N GLU A 434 15.28 -26.25 -23.73
CA GLU A 434 15.72 -25.55 -22.53
C GLU A 434 14.69 -25.61 -21.39
N GLU A 435 13.41 -25.47 -21.71
CA GLU A 435 12.29 -25.59 -20.77
C GLU A 435 12.27 -26.96 -20.07
N LEU A 436 12.65 -28.01 -20.78
CA LEU A 436 12.68 -29.37 -20.25
C LEU A 436 13.92 -29.60 -19.38
N ARG A 437 15.08 -29.02 -19.75
CA ARG A 437 16.27 -29.02 -18.89
C ARG A 437 16.00 -28.33 -17.55
N GLU A 438 15.31 -27.19 -17.58
CA GLU A 438 14.90 -26.45 -16.39
C GLU A 438 13.92 -27.27 -15.53
N TRP A 439 12.93 -27.95 -16.14
CA TRP A 439 12.01 -28.82 -15.41
C TRP A 439 12.75 -29.96 -14.70
N TRP A 440 13.64 -30.67 -15.39
CA TRP A 440 14.43 -31.75 -14.81
C TRP A 440 15.37 -31.26 -13.71
N SER A 441 15.94 -30.07 -13.87
CA SER A 441 16.78 -29.43 -12.85
C SER A 441 15.98 -29.11 -11.58
N ARG A 442 14.74 -28.61 -11.72
CA ARG A 442 13.83 -28.37 -10.59
C ARG A 442 13.35 -29.66 -9.93
N ALA A 443 13.01 -30.68 -10.71
CA ALA A 443 12.58 -31.99 -10.21
C ALA A 443 13.72 -32.70 -9.46
N GLY A 444 14.92 -32.75 -10.05
CA GLY A 444 16.13 -33.30 -9.42
C GLY A 444 16.52 -32.55 -8.15
N GLY A 445 16.46 -31.22 -8.18
CA GLY A 445 16.65 -30.39 -6.98
C GLY A 445 15.61 -30.65 -5.89
N ALA A 446 14.35 -30.91 -6.27
CA ALA A 446 13.29 -31.26 -5.32
C ALA A 446 13.50 -32.65 -4.68
N VAL A 447 13.86 -33.66 -5.47
CA VAL A 447 14.22 -35.00 -4.97
C VAL A 447 15.40 -34.90 -4.00
N MET A 448 16.49 -34.24 -4.40
CA MET A 448 17.69 -34.10 -3.56
C MET A 448 17.40 -33.38 -2.23
N LYS A 449 16.63 -32.28 -2.28
CA LYS A 449 16.21 -31.54 -1.08
C LYS A 449 15.45 -32.43 -0.11
N TRP A 450 14.45 -33.18 -0.58
CA TRP A 450 13.63 -34.04 0.29
C TRP A 450 14.42 -35.25 0.78
N THR A 451 15.29 -35.83 -0.04
CA THR A 451 16.22 -36.88 0.39
C THR A 451 17.10 -36.39 1.54
N LEU A 452 17.70 -35.20 1.44
CA LEU A 452 18.51 -34.63 2.51
C LEU A 452 17.71 -34.41 3.80
N VAL A 453 16.47 -33.91 3.69
CA VAL A 453 15.57 -33.73 4.83
C VAL A 453 15.27 -35.07 5.50
N ILE A 454 14.91 -36.10 4.73
CA ILE A 454 14.62 -37.43 5.28
C ILE A 454 15.88 -38.02 5.92
N THR A 455 17.05 -37.92 5.27
CA THR A 455 18.32 -38.37 5.85
C THR A 455 18.61 -37.70 7.20
N ALA A 456 18.40 -36.38 7.31
CA ALA A 456 18.59 -35.68 8.57
C ALA A 456 17.60 -36.16 9.65
N VAL A 457 16.32 -36.35 9.29
CA VAL A 457 15.30 -36.88 10.22
C VAL A 457 15.65 -38.31 10.65
N THR A 458 16.00 -39.20 9.71
CA THR A 458 16.43 -40.58 10.00
C THR A 458 17.66 -40.60 10.90
N ALA A 459 18.65 -39.75 10.65
CA ALA A 459 19.85 -39.65 11.48
C ALA A 459 19.50 -39.27 12.93
N VAL A 460 18.70 -38.21 13.12
CA VAL A 460 18.27 -37.78 14.47
C VAL A 460 17.40 -38.83 15.14
N THR A 461 16.58 -39.56 14.36
CA THR A 461 15.67 -40.58 14.91
C THR A 461 16.42 -41.82 15.38
N LEU A 462 17.43 -42.29 14.63
CA LEU A 462 18.14 -43.54 14.96
C LEU A 462 19.35 -43.34 15.89
N PHE A 463 20.00 -42.18 15.84
CA PHE A 463 21.16 -41.85 16.70
C PHE A 463 20.81 -40.91 17.85
N GLY A 464 19.58 -40.42 17.94
CA GLY A 464 19.19 -39.40 18.91
C GLY A 464 19.43 -39.82 20.36
N LEU A 465 18.99 -41.03 20.73
CA LEU A 465 19.23 -41.57 22.07
C LEU A 465 20.71 -41.87 22.30
N ASP A 466 21.40 -42.47 21.32
CA ASP A 466 22.82 -42.80 21.44
C ASP A 466 23.65 -41.55 21.74
N VAL A 467 23.38 -40.44 21.04
CA VAL A 467 24.05 -39.15 21.26
C VAL A 467 23.76 -38.60 22.65
N ILE A 468 22.51 -38.69 23.13
CA ILE A 468 22.18 -38.21 24.48
C ILE A 468 22.86 -39.04 25.56
N VAL A 469 22.82 -40.37 25.44
CA VAL A 469 23.50 -41.27 26.39
C VAL A 469 25.01 -41.03 26.38
N GLU A 470 25.62 -40.86 25.21
CA GLU A 470 27.05 -40.58 25.11
C GLU A 470 27.44 -39.22 25.69
N ILE A 471 26.57 -38.20 25.57
CA ILE A 471 26.76 -36.91 26.25
C ILE A 471 26.56 -37.08 27.77
N GLU A 472 25.54 -37.79 28.22
CA GLU A 472 25.30 -38.07 29.66
C GLU A 472 26.48 -38.83 30.30
N GLU A 473 27.11 -39.75 29.58
CA GLU A 473 28.22 -40.56 30.08
C GLU A 473 29.59 -39.83 30.03
N ARG A 474 29.81 -38.95 29.04
CA ARG A 474 31.14 -38.34 28.79
C ARG A 474 31.24 -36.86 29.15
N ALA A 475 30.11 -36.15 29.21
CA ALA A 475 30.10 -34.72 29.48
C ALA A 475 29.90 -34.44 30.98
N PRO A 476 30.55 -33.41 31.54
CA PRO A 476 30.24 -32.92 32.89
C PRO A 476 28.76 -32.48 33.02
N ASP A 477 28.16 -32.65 34.20
CA ASP A 477 26.74 -32.35 34.47
C ASP A 477 26.29 -30.95 33.99
N TRP A 478 27.16 -29.94 34.12
CA TRP A 478 26.86 -28.57 33.69
C TRP A 478 26.60 -28.45 32.17
N ILE A 479 27.13 -29.35 31.35
CA ILE A 479 26.88 -29.38 29.90
C ILE A 479 25.45 -29.85 29.61
N ASN A 480 24.95 -30.87 30.31
CA ASN A 480 23.57 -31.34 30.17
C ASN A 480 22.57 -30.27 30.62
N GLU A 481 22.88 -29.60 31.73
CA GLU A 481 22.12 -28.43 32.19
C GLU A 481 22.18 -27.29 31.18
N ALA A 482 23.35 -27.01 30.59
CA ALA A 482 23.51 -25.94 29.60
C ALA A 482 22.80 -26.23 28.27
N LEU A 483 22.77 -27.48 27.80
CA LEU A 483 22.06 -27.87 26.57
C LEU A 483 20.54 -27.77 26.76
N THR A 484 20.02 -28.30 27.87
CA THR A 484 18.59 -28.27 28.18
C THR A 484 18.11 -26.85 28.46
N SER A 485 18.84 -26.12 29.31
CA SER A 485 18.54 -24.72 29.63
C SER A 485 18.75 -23.82 28.41
N GLY A 486 19.77 -24.08 27.60
CA GLY A 486 20.04 -23.35 26.35
C GLY A 486 18.93 -23.53 25.32
N TRP A 487 18.43 -24.76 25.13
CA TRP A 487 17.27 -25.03 24.28
C TRP A 487 16.01 -24.31 24.77
N LEU A 488 15.75 -24.35 26.08
CA LEU A 488 14.61 -23.65 26.70
C LEU A 488 14.73 -22.12 26.57
N ILE A 489 15.89 -21.55 26.89
CA ILE A 489 16.17 -20.11 26.83
C ILE A 489 16.06 -19.61 25.39
N THR A 490 16.66 -20.31 24.41
CA THR A 490 16.59 -19.91 23.00
C THR A 490 15.16 -19.97 22.46
N THR A 491 14.38 -20.98 22.88
CA THR A 491 12.96 -21.11 22.54
C THR A 491 12.12 -19.98 23.13
N ILE A 492 12.21 -19.74 24.44
CA ILE A 492 11.47 -18.67 25.13
C ILE A 492 11.85 -17.31 24.56
N THR A 493 13.14 -17.05 24.38
CA THR A 493 13.66 -15.79 23.80
C THR A 493 13.16 -15.60 22.37
N GLY A 494 13.13 -16.66 21.55
CA GLY A 494 12.60 -16.60 20.18
C GLY A 494 11.11 -16.26 20.12
N VAL A 495 10.29 -16.83 21.00
CA VAL A 495 8.86 -16.52 21.10
C VAL A 495 8.63 -15.07 21.57
N LEU A 496 9.36 -14.63 22.60
CA LEU A 496 9.26 -13.27 23.13
C LEU A 496 9.74 -12.23 22.11
N ALA A 497 10.81 -12.51 21.36
CA ALA A 497 11.31 -11.64 20.30
C ALA A 497 10.32 -11.52 19.12
N GLY A 498 9.62 -12.60 18.78
CA GLY A 498 8.53 -12.58 17.80
C GLY A 498 7.40 -11.61 18.17
N LYS A 499 7.07 -11.54 19.47
CA LYS A 499 6.10 -10.57 20.00
C LYS A 499 6.61 -9.13 19.92
N SER A 500 7.89 -8.88 20.19
CA SER A 500 8.45 -7.52 20.18
C SER A 500 8.59 -6.95 18.77
N ALA A 501 9.01 -7.79 17.79
CA ALA A 501 9.20 -7.37 16.40
C ALA A 501 7.89 -6.94 15.71
N ALA A 502 6.75 -7.43 16.18
CA ALA A 502 5.42 -7.01 15.73
C ALA A 502 5.00 -5.62 16.28
N SER A 503 5.69 -5.11 17.31
CA SER A 503 5.25 -3.96 18.12
C SER A 503 6.20 -2.76 18.10
N SER A 504 7.49 -2.94 17.78
CA SER A 504 8.48 -1.86 17.85
C SER A 504 9.09 -1.54 16.48
N GLY A 505 8.97 -0.28 16.05
CA GLY A 505 9.68 0.28 14.88
C GLY A 505 11.18 0.51 15.10
N GLY A 506 11.77 -0.11 16.13
CA GLY A 506 13.19 -0.01 16.47
C GLY A 506 14.00 -1.15 15.88
N SER A 507 15.25 -0.90 15.48
CA SER A 507 16.18 -1.95 15.05
C SER A 507 16.51 -2.86 16.24
N PRO A 508 16.18 -4.17 16.20
CA PRO A 508 16.54 -5.08 17.28
C PRO A 508 18.06 -5.18 17.42
N ASN A 509 18.51 -5.43 18.65
CA ASN A 509 19.94 -5.65 18.93
C ASN A 509 20.45 -6.86 18.13
N ARG A 510 21.69 -6.84 17.63
CA ARG A 510 22.23 -7.89 16.73
C ARG A 510 22.08 -9.31 17.29
N VAL A 511 22.21 -9.47 18.61
CA VAL A 511 22.03 -10.75 19.30
C VAL A 511 20.58 -11.22 19.23
N VAL A 512 19.60 -10.33 19.46
CA VAL A 512 18.17 -10.66 19.37
C VAL A 512 17.80 -11.02 17.93
N GLU A 513 18.35 -10.31 16.95
CA GLU A 513 18.15 -10.62 15.54
C GLU A 513 18.70 -12.01 15.16
N LEU A 514 19.91 -12.34 15.62
CA LEU A 514 20.51 -13.66 15.40
C LEU A 514 19.71 -14.77 16.08
N VAL A 515 19.34 -14.59 17.36
CA VAL A 515 18.53 -15.56 18.11
C VAL A 515 17.19 -15.77 17.42
N THR A 516 16.53 -14.72 16.94
CA THR A 516 15.22 -14.83 16.25
C THR A 516 15.32 -15.61 14.93
N LYS A 517 16.47 -15.54 14.23
CA LYS A 517 16.71 -16.31 13.00
C LYS A 517 16.99 -17.79 13.28
N VAL A 518 17.68 -18.11 14.38
CA VAL A 518 18.16 -19.48 14.68
C VAL A 518 17.22 -20.26 15.60
N ALA A 519 16.50 -19.60 16.51
CA ALA A 519 15.63 -20.23 17.51
C ALA A 519 14.61 -21.24 16.93
N PRO A 520 13.97 -21.01 15.77
CA PRO A 520 13.05 -21.99 15.19
C PRO A 520 13.73 -23.29 14.78
N ALA A 521 14.94 -23.22 14.23
CA ALA A 521 15.72 -24.41 13.86
C ALA A 521 16.16 -25.18 15.11
N VAL A 522 16.64 -24.47 16.14
CA VAL A 522 17.01 -25.06 17.44
C VAL A 522 15.80 -25.72 18.12
N PHE A 523 14.64 -25.07 18.09
CA PHE A 523 13.40 -25.64 18.60
C PHE A 523 12.99 -26.90 17.83
N ILE A 524 12.99 -26.87 16.50
CA ILE A 524 12.63 -28.04 15.66
C ILE A 524 13.57 -29.22 15.94
N ILE A 525 14.88 -28.99 15.96
CA ILE A 525 15.88 -30.04 16.21
C ILE A 525 15.66 -30.64 17.60
N GLY A 526 15.54 -29.79 18.65
CA GLY A 526 15.31 -30.29 20.00
C GLY A 526 13.96 -30.97 20.18
N LEU A 527 12.89 -30.52 19.51
CA LEU A 527 11.60 -31.18 19.52
C LEU A 527 11.64 -32.55 18.83
N ILE A 528 12.27 -32.64 17.65
CA ILE A 528 12.44 -33.92 16.95
C ILE A 528 13.28 -34.88 17.80
N LEU A 529 14.38 -34.40 18.40
CA LEU A 529 15.23 -35.19 19.28
C LEU A 529 14.45 -35.70 20.51
N LEU A 530 13.70 -34.82 21.18
CA LEU A 530 12.85 -35.19 22.32
C LEU A 530 11.80 -36.24 21.94
N LEU A 531 11.14 -36.06 20.79
CA LEU A 531 10.14 -37.01 20.30
C LEU A 531 10.76 -38.33 19.81
N ALA A 532 11.97 -38.30 19.25
CA ALA A 532 12.73 -39.49 18.89
C ALA A 532 13.10 -40.30 20.14
N VAL A 533 13.64 -39.65 21.18
CA VAL A 533 13.92 -40.30 22.47
C VAL A 533 12.64 -40.87 23.10
N LEU A 534 11.55 -40.10 23.09
CA LEU A 534 10.27 -40.58 23.58
C LEU A 534 9.80 -41.81 22.80
N LEU A 535 9.92 -41.78 21.46
CA LEU A 535 9.57 -42.91 20.60
C LEU A 535 10.44 -44.13 20.90
N GLU A 536 11.76 -43.98 21.02
CA GLU A 536 12.68 -45.06 21.40
C GLU A 536 12.36 -45.68 22.76
N ARG A 537 11.92 -44.87 23.73
CA ARG A 537 11.46 -45.37 25.05
C ARG A 537 10.11 -46.09 24.98
N LEU A 538 9.25 -45.72 24.03
CA LEU A 538 7.94 -46.33 23.83
C LEU A 538 7.97 -47.57 22.94
N LEU A 539 8.94 -47.68 22.03
CA LEU A 539 9.06 -48.78 21.08
C LEU A 539 9.06 -50.16 21.74
N PRO A 540 9.83 -50.44 22.82
CA PRO A 540 9.79 -51.74 23.49
C PRO A 540 8.40 -52.10 24.06
N VAL A 541 7.65 -51.09 24.50
CA VAL A 541 6.26 -51.27 24.99
C VAL A 541 5.33 -51.61 23.83
N ILE A 542 5.51 -50.94 22.69
CA ILE A 542 4.73 -51.18 21.45
C ILE A 542 5.05 -52.56 20.87
N GLU A 543 6.31 -52.97 20.90
CA GLU A 543 6.81 -54.27 20.43
C GLU A 543 6.31 -55.44 21.30
N GLY A 544 6.24 -55.24 22.62
CA GLY A 544 5.67 -56.22 23.55
C GLY A 544 4.17 -56.50 23.35
N TRP A 545 3.49 -55.72 22.50
CA TRP A 545 2.07 -55.85 22.16
C TRP A 545 1.82 -56.49 20.78
N ASP A 546 2.82 -57.12 20.14
CA ASP A 546 2.63 -57.77 18.83
C ASP A 546 1.56 -58.89 18.90
N PRO A 547 0.39 -58.73 18.23
CA PRO A 547 -0.66 -59.75 18.21
C PRO A 547 -0.36 -60.91 17.23
N GLY A 548 0.87 -61.01 16.73
CA GLY A 548 1.31 -62.04 15.79
C GLY A 548 1.22 -61.64 14.31
N VAL A 549 1.02 -60.35 14.02
CA VAL A 549 0.97 -59.77 12.65
C VAL A 549 2.31 -59.21 12.19
N GLY A 550 3.30 -59.20 13.09
CA GLY A 550 4.67 -58.81 12.84
C GLY A 550 4.90 -57.31 13.04
N GLN A 551 5.98 -57.00 13.75
CA GLN A 551 6.52 -55.66 14.07
C GLN A 551 6.37 -54.57 12.99
N VAL A 552 6.79 -54.78 11.73
CA VAL A 552 6.61 -53.77 10.65
C VAL A 552 5.15 -53.41 10.44
N THR A 553 4.29 -54.42 10.32
CA THR A 553 2.85 -54.24 10.10
C THR A 553 2.25 -53.47 11.27
N TRP A 554 2.67 -53.80 12.50
CA TRP A 554 2.21 -53.14 13.71
C TRP A 554 2.65 -51.67 13.80
N LEU A 555 3.93 -51.37 13.52
CA LEU A 555 4.44 -50.00 13.47
C LEU A 555 3.70 -49.15 12.42
N LEU A 556 3.39 -49.71 11.25
CA LEU A 556 2.58 -49.05 10.23
C LEU A 556 1.14 -48.80 10.69
N ILE A 557 0.52 -49.75 11.41
CA ILE A 557 -0.80 -49.57 12.01
C ILE A 557 -0.78 -48.44 13.05
N VAL A 558 0.22 -48.41 13.94
CA VAL A 558 0.38 -47.34 14.94
C VAL A 558 0.57 -45.97 14.27
N ALA A 559 1.44 -45.88 13.27
CA ALA A 559 1.64 -44.65 12.51
C ALA A 559 0.34 -44.19 11.81
N LEU A 560 -0.42 -45.13 11.21
CA LEU A 560 -1.72 -44.84 10.59
C LEU A 560 -2.74 -44.37 11.64
N LEU A 561 -2.82 -45.01 12.80
CA LEU A 561 -3.72 -44.61 13.88
C LEU A 561 -3.38 -43.22 14.42
N MET A 562 -2.09 -42.89 14.56
CA MET A 562 -1.64 -41.54 14.93
C MET A 562 -2.05 -40.50 13.87
N LEU A 563 -1.90 -40.81 12.58
CA LEU A 563 -2.34 -39.92 11.49
C LEU A 563 -3.86 -39.75 11.46
N LEU A 564 -4.62 -40.83 11.66
CA LEU A 564 -6.08 -40.79 11.75
C LEU A 564 -6.54 -40.01 12.98
N ALA A 565 -5.87 -40.17 14.12
CA ALA A 565 -6.14 -39.40 15.33
C ALA A 565 -5.82 -37.91 15.13
N ALA A 566 -4.67 -37.57 14.52
CA ALA A 566 -4.32 -36.20 14.18
C ALA A 566 -5.35 -35.57 13.22
N TRP A 567 -5.81 -36.32 12.22
CA TRP A 567 -6.84 -35.90 11.28
C TRP A 567 -8.20 -35.69 11.97
N PHE A 568 -8.63 -36.65 12.79
CA PHE A 568 -9.88 -36.58 13.56
C PHE A 568 -9.86 -35.40 14.55
N LEU A 569 -8.78 -35.24 15.31
CA LEU A 569 -8.59 -34.11 16.22
C LEU A 569 -8.58 -32.79 15.45
N SER A 570 -7.89 -32.72 14.32
CA SER A 570 -7.93 -31.54 13.45
C SER A 570 -9.32 -31.20 12.90
N TRP A 571 -10.21 -32.18 12.80
CA TRP A 571 -11.60 -31.95 12.39
C TRP A 571 -12.47 -31.47 13.56
N ARG A 572 -12.13 -31.84 14.80
CA ARG A 572 -12.89 -31.46 16.01
C ARG A 572 -12.37 -30.18 16.67
N VAL A 573 -11.07 -29.91 16.57
CA VAL A 573 -10.39 -28.72 17.09
C VAL A 573 -10.32 -27.70 15.95
N ASP A 574 -11.29 -26.78 15.94
CA ASP A 574 -11.32 -25.71 14.95
C ASP A 574 -10.10 -24.80 15.14
N VAL A 575 -9.38 -24.55 14.05
CA VAL A 575 -8.15 -23.76 14.07
C VAL A 575 -8.43 -22.33 14.54
N ASN A 576 -9.56 -21.73 14.21
CA ASN A 576 -9.88 -20.37 14.64
C ASN A 576 -10.36 -20.33 16.11
N GLU A 577 -11.23 -21.25 16.52
CA GLU A 577 -11.83 -21.25 17.86
C GLU A 577 -10.81 -21.58 18.96
N PHE A 578 -9.92 -22.55 18.70
CA PHE A 578 -8.86 -22.95 19.63
C PHE A 578 -7.57 -22.15 19.44
N SER A 579 -7.70 -20.89 19.03
CA SER A 579 -6.61 -19.89 19.00
C SER A 579 -6.70 -18.94 20.19
N MET A 580 -5.81 -17.94 20.26
CA MET A 580 -5.96 -16.83 21.22
C MET A 580 -6.96 -15.76 20.77
N HIS A 581 -7.45 -15.84 19.53
CA HIS A 581 -8.41 -14.87 18.98
C HIS A 581 -9.72 -14.82 19.78
N ALA A 582 -10.32 -15.97 20.13
CA ALA A 582 -11.61 -15.99 20.82
C ALA A 582 -11.55 -15.30 22.20
N LEU A 583 -10.47 -15.54 22.96
CA LEU A 583 -10.23 -14.87 24.23
C LEU A 583 -10.10 -13.36 24.04
N TYR A 584 -9.25 -12.94 23.10
CA TYR A 584 -9.01 -11.54 22.78
C TYR A 584 -10.28 -10.82 22.31
N ARG A 585 -11.03 -11.41 21.36
CA ARG A 585 -12.32 -10.92 20.86
C ARG A 585 -13.31 -10.70 22.00
N ASN A 586 -13.50 -11.68 22.89
CA ASN A 586 -14.47 -11.58 23.97
C ASN A 586 -14.11 -10.43 24.94
N ARG A 587 -12.82 -10.23 25.22
CA ARG A 587 -12.34 -9.12 26.07
C ARG A 587 -12.56 -7.75 25.40
N LEU A 588 -12.32 -7.64 24.09
CA LEU A 588 -12.62 -6.43 23.32
C LEU A 588 -14.12 -6.12 23.30
N VAL A 589 -14.95 -7.12 22.99
CA VAL A 589 -16.41 -6.99 22.97
C VAL A 589 -16.91 -6.47 24.33
N ARG A 590 -16.46 -7.06 25.44
CA ARG A 590 -16.88 -6.62 26.78
C ARG A 590 -16.46 -5.18 27.10
N CYS A 591 -15.22 -4.81 26.76
CA CYS A 591 -14.71 -3.47 27.07
C CYS A 591 -15.38 -2.41 26.19
N TYR A 592 -15.39 -2.60 24.87
CA TYR A 592 -15.83 -1.58 23.92
C TYR A 592 -17.32 -1.73 23.56
N LEU A 593 -17.77 -2.89 23.07
CA LEU A 593 -19.19 -3.04 22.70
C LEU A 593 -20.11 -3.17 23.92
N GLY A 594 -19.60 -3.67 25.05
CA GLY A 594 -20.32 -3.70 26.33
C GLY A 594 -20.52 -2.31 26.92
N ALA A 595 -19.57 -1.38 26.72
CA ALA A 595 -19.69 0.00 27.22
C ALA A 595 -20.90 0.74 26.65
N SER A 596 -21.30 0.44 25.42
CA SER A 596 -22.46 1.05 24.77
C SER A 596 -23.76 0.29 25.00
N ASN A 597 -23.77 -0.75 25.85
CA ASN A 597 -24.94 -1.61 26.08
C ASN A 597 -25.67 -1.20 27.35
N SER A 598 -26.66 -0.31 27.24
CA SER A 598 -27.44 0.12 28.41
C SER A 598 -28.38 -0.97 28.96
N LYS A 599 -28.75 -1.97 28.16
CA LYS A 599 -29.64 -3.09 28.54
C LYS A 599 -28.86 -4.35 28.97
N ARG A 600 -27.59 -4.18 29.34
CA ARG A 600 -26.66 -5.28 29.65
C ARG A 600 -27.06 -6.07 30.89
N ASN A 601 -27.14 -7.40 30.74
CA ASN A 601 -27.37 -8.39 31.77
C ASN A 601 -26.26 -9.46 31.76
N ALA A 602 -25.12 -9.13 32.36
CA ALA A 602 -23.94 -9.98 32.35
C ALA A 602 -24.05 -11.17 33.29
N HIS A 603 -23.50 -12.31 32.86
CA HIS A 603 -23.42 -13.50 33.71
C HIS A 603 -22.53 -13.22 34.94
N PRO A 604 -23.01 -13.45 36.19
CA PRO A 604 -22.31 -13.03 37.40
C PRO A 604 -20.89 -13.57 37.56
N PHE A 605 -20.63 -14.78 37.05
CA PHE A 605 -19.32 -15.43 37.16
C PHE A 605 -18.30 -14.98 36.10
N THR A 606 -18.75 -14.74 34.86
CA THR A 606 -17.84 -14.46 33.73
C THR A 606 -17.78 -12.98 33.39
N GLY A 607 -18.78 -12.21 33.81
CA GLY A 607 -18.97 -10.82 33.45
C GLY A 607 -19.20 -10.59 31.96
N PHE A 608 -19.56 -11.63 31.20
CA PHE A 608 -19.90 -11.52 29.77
C PHE A 608 -21.42 -11.53 29.58
N ASP A 609 -21.89 -10.75 28.61
CA ASP A 609 -23.27 -10.74 28.15
C ASP A 609 -23.29 -11.08 26.65
N PRO A 610 -24.04 -12.12 26.20
CA PRO A 610 -24.21 -12.43 24.79
C PRO A 610 -24.74 -11.26 23.94
N SER A 611 -25.49 -10.32 24.53
CA SER A 611 -26.01 -9.13 23.86
C SER A 611 -24.94 -8.06 23.58
N ASP A 612 -23.74 -8.18 24.18
CA ASP A 612 -22.64 -7.24 23.92
C ASP A 612 -22.18 -7.30 22.44
N ASP A 613 -22.26 -8.46 21.77
CA ASP A 613 -21.93 -8.64 20.33
C ASP A 613 -23.13 -9.12 19.50
N SER A 614 -24.34 -8.66 19.83
CA SER A 614 -25.55 -8.96 19.05
C SER A 614 -25.58 -8.27 17.69
N LEU A 615 -24.77 -7.21 17.52
CA LEU A 615 -24.75 -6.36 16.33
C LEU A 615 -23.94 -6.98 15.18
N LYS A 616 -24.61 -7.18 14.04
CA LYS A 616 -23.98 -7.58 12.79
C LYS A 616 -23.52 -6.35 12.02
N LEU A 617 -22.39 -6.49 11.31
CA LEU A 617 -21.81 -5.39 10.55
C LEU A 617 -22.79 -4.82 9.51
N HIS A 618 -23.61 -5.67 8.88
CA HIS A 618 -24.56 -5.25 7.85
C HIS A 618 -25.76 -4.47 8.39
N GLU A 619 -26.01 -4.46 9.70
CA GLU A 619 -27.08 -3.67 10.31
C GLU A 619 -26.70 -2.19 10.44
N LEU A 620 -25.42 -1.85 10.31
CA LEU A 620 -24.91 -0.46 10.29
C LEU A 620 -25.14 0.22 8.94
N ARG A 621 -26.31 0.00 8.34
CA ARG A 621 -26.72 0.61 7.07
C ARG A 621 -27.94 1.53 7.30
N PRO A 622 -28.05 2.65 6.57
CA PRO A 622 -29.21 3.52 6.70
C PRO A 622 -30.51 2.89 6.14
N ASP A 623 -30.41 1.91 5.25
CA ASP A 623 -31.54 1.25 4.59
C ASP A 623 -31.99 -0.08 5.24
N CYS A 624 -31.36 -0.51 6.34
CA CYS A 624 -31.61 -1.81 6.96
C CYS A 624 -32.29 -1.69 8.32
N GLY A 625 -33.55 -2.14 8.43
CA GLY A 625 -34.26 -2.29 9.71
C GLY A 625 -34.34 -1.01 10.54
N THR A 626 -33.33 -0.75 11.36
CA THR A 626 -33.10 0.52 12.07
C THR A 626 -32.12 1.39 11.28
N PRO A 627 -32.56 2.53 10.70
CA PRO A 627 -31.67 3.40 9.94
C PRO A 627 -30.50 3.92 10.78
N PHE A 628 -29.29 3.54 10.42
CA PHE A 628 -28.06 3.99 11.09
C PHE A 628 -27.69 5.43 10.72
N SER A 629 -27.64 6.31 11.71
CA SER A 629 -27.33 7.74 11.52
C SER A 629 -25.84 8.08 11.60
N GLY A 630 -24.97 7.16 12.02
CA GLY A 630 -23.54 7.40 12.23
C GLY A 630 -22.68 7.39 10.96
N PRO A 631 -21.38 7.71 11.08
CA PRO A 631 -20.43 7.67 9.95
C PRO A 631 -20.29 6.24 9.41
N TYR A 632 -20.19 6.09 8.08
CA TYR A 632 -20.11 4.80 7.42
C TYR A 632 -18.80 4.08 7.79
N PRO A 633 -18.86 2.92 8.49
CA PRO A 633 -17.67 2.27 9.01
C PRO A 633 -16.90 1.50 7.94
N ILE A 634 -15.58 1.67 7.95
CA ILE A 634 -14.63 0.86 7.20
C ILE A 634 -13.65 0.25 8.21
N ILE A 635 -13.72 -1.06 8.40
CA ILE A 635 -12.83 -1.80 9.29
C ILE A 635 -11.77 -2.48 8.42
N ASN A 636 -10.53 -1.99 8.51
CA ASN A 636 -9.44 -2.44 7.66
C ASN A 636 -8.70 -3.63 8.28
N THR A 637 -8.42 -4.64 7.46
CA THR A 637 -7.64 -5.82 7.82
C THR A 637 -6.63 -6.14 6.74
N ALA A 638 -5.59 -6.91 7.09
CA ALA A 638 -4.60 -7.34 6.12
C ALA A 638 -4.88 -8.78 5.66
N LEU A 639 -5.03 -8.96 4.35
CA LEU A 639 -5.00 -10.28 3.73
C LEU A 639 -3.54 -10.69 3.51
N ASN A 640 -3.10 -11.78 4.14
CA ASN A 640 -1.70 -12.22 4.10
C ASN A 640 -1.38 -13.07 2.86
N LEU A 641 -0.43 -12.59 2.05
CA LEU A 641 0.01 -13.14 0.76
C LEU A 641 1.50 -13.51 0.77
N VAL A 642 1.94 -14.24 1.81
CA VAL A 642 3.36 -14.53 2.06
C VAL A 642 3.97 -15.46 0.99
N SER A 643 3.15 -16.32 0.38
CA SER A 643 3.56 -17.25 -0.67
C SER A 643 2.77 -16.98 -1.96
N GLY A 644 3.18 -15.97 -2.73
CA GLY A 644 2.60 -15.62 -4.04
C GLY A 644 3.62 -15.68 -5.18
N ASP A 645 3.13 -15.95 -6.40
CA ASP A 645 3.96 -16.03 -7.62
C ASP A 645 4.39 -14.65 -8.14
N ASN A 646 3.70 -13.59 -7.72
CA ASN A 646 3.96 -12.24 -8.19
C ASN A 646 5.06 -11.58 -7.35
N LEU A 647 6.17 -11.24 -8.03
CA LEU A 647 7.39 -10.66 -7.45
C LEU A 647 7.13 -9.38 -6.64
N ALA A 648 6.12 -8.58 -7.01
CA ALA A 648 5.74 -7.37 -6.26
C ALA A 648 5.29 -7.67 -4.81
N TRP A 649 4.79 -8.89 -4.56
CA TRP A 649 4.30 -9.31 -3.24
C TRP A 649 5.37 -9.97 -2.37
N GLN A 650 6.57 -10.26 -2.91
CA GLN A 650 7.65 -10.83 -2.09
C GLN A 650 8.11 -9.88 -0.99
N GLN A 651 7.96 -8.57 -1.20
CA GLN A 651 8.26 -7.53 -0.20
C GLN A 651 7.02 -7.10 0.60
N ARG A 652 5.88 -6.86 -0.07
CA ARG A 652 4.63 -6.39 0.59
C ARG A 652 3.94 -7.47 1.42
N LYS A 653 3.92 -8.72 0.94
CA LYS A 653 3.34 -9.93 1.59
C LYS A 653 1.90 -9.80 2.13
N ALA A 654 1.18 -8.71 1.87
CA ALA A 654 -0.23 -8.52 2.23
C ALA A 654 -0.92 -7.45 1.38
N THR A 655 -2.26 -7.47 1.33
CA THR A 655 -3.12 -6.46 0.69
C THR A 655 -4.29 -6.05 1.61
N SER A 656 -4.96 -4.94 1.30
CA SER A 656 -6.13 -4.45 2.03
C SER A 656 -7.32 -5.41 1.86
N PHE A 657 -7.90 -5.83 2.97
CA PHE A 657 -9.20 -6.48 3.03
C PHE A 657 -10.11 -5.63 3.91
N ALA A 658 -11.20 -5.12 3.34
CA ALA A 658 -12.10 -4.20 4.02
C ALA A 658 -13.40 -4.90 4.41
N PHE A 659 -13.83 -4.66 5.65
CA PHE A 659 -15.16 -4.98 6.14
C PHE A 659 -15.99 -3.70 6.19
N THR A 660 -17.03 -3.61 5.36
CA THR A 660 -18.02 -2.52 5.38
C THR A 660 -19.43 -3.06 5.56
N PRO A 661 -20.40 -2.25 6.00
CA PRO A 661 -21.80 -2.69 6.18
C PRO A 661 -22.40 -3.33 4.94
N GLN A 662 -22.06 -2.84 3.75
CA GLN A 662 -22.59 -3.39 2.51
C GLN A 662 -21.78 -4.56 1.98
N TYR A 663 -20.44 -4.45 2.01
CA TYR A 663 -19.57 -5.43 1.38
C TYR A 663 -18.33 -5.77 2.21
N SER A 664 -17.91 -7.03 2.12
CA SER A 664 -16.68 -7.55 2.71
C SER A 664 -15.83 -8.20 1.63
N GLY A 665 -14.55 -7.85 1.56
CA GLY A 665 -13.68 -8.41 0.53
C GLY A 665 -12.42 -7.62 0.27
N TYR A 666 -11.78 -7.99 -0.83
CA TYR A 666 -10.56 -7.37 -1.34
C TYR A 666 -10.56 -7.42 -2.86
N GLU A 667 -9.76 -6.58 -3.49
CA GLU A 667 -9.51 -6.63 -4.92
C GLU A 667 -8.01 -6.48 -5.18
N ILE A 668 -7.51 -7.23 -6.17
CA ILE A 668 -6.11 -7.12 -6.58
C ILE A 668 -6.02 -6.10 -7.72
N PRO A 669 -5.17 -5.06 -7.59
CA PRO A 669 -4.98 -4.05 -8.63
C PRO A 669 -4.68 -4.67 -10.00
N LEU A 670 -5.25 -4.07 -11.06
CA LEU A 670 -5.17 -4.57 -12.45
C LEU A 670 -3.73 -4.79 -12.94
N ALA A 671 -2.81 -3.90 -12.58
CA ALA A 671 -1.38 -4.00 -12.93
C ALA A 671 -0.68 -5.25 -12.34
N GLN A 672 -1.30 -5.88 -11.34
CA GLN A 672 -0.73 -6.97 -10.54
C GLN A 672 -1.51 -8.29 -10.68
N ARG A 673 -2.55 -8.34 -11.54
CA ARG A 673 -3.30 -9.57 -11.81
C ARG A 673 -2.45 -10.53 -12.63
N ASP A 674 -2.25 -11.74 -12.11
CA ASP A 674 -1.64 -12.83 -12.87
C ASP A 674 -2.43 -13.07 -14.17
N LYS A 675 -1.74 -13.04 -15.32
CA LYS A 675 -2.34 -13.39 -16.62
C LYS A 675 -2.80 -14.86 -16.67
N ARG A 676 -2.33 -15.71 -15.74
CA ARG A 676 -2.79 -17.09 -15.56
C ARG A 676 -4.14 -17.09 -14.84
N ARG A 677 -5.23 -17.05 -15.60
CA ARG A 677 -6.60 -17.21 -15.09
C ARG A 677 -6.75 -18.54 -14.35
N SER A 678 -6.71 -18.53 -13.02
CA SER A 678 -7.22 -19.67 -12.23
C SER A 678 -8.73 -19.72 -12.42
N GLY A 679 -9.24 -20.75 -13.10
CA GLY A 679 -10.68 -20.93 -13.34
C GLY A 679 -11.54 -21.06 -12.08
N GLN A 680 -10.93 -21.06 -10.88
CA GLN A 680 -11.58 -21.19 -9.58
C GLN A 680 -11.85 -19.84 -8.88
N LEU A 681 -11.22 -18.74 -9.33
CA LEU A 681 -11.39 -17.41 -8.75
C LEU A 681 -12.25 -16.50 -9.64
N HIS A 682 -12.88 -15.51 -9.01
CA HIS A 682 -13.51 -14.38 -9.66
C HIS A 682 -12.53 -13.22 -9.81
N ASP A 683 -12.73 -12.41 -10.86
CA ASP A 683 -12.00 -11.16 -11.07
C ASP A 683 -12.44 -10.09 -10.05
N LYS A 684 -13.73 -10.12 -9.71
CA LYS A 684 -14.38 -9.33 -8.66
C LYS A 684 -14.15 -9.97 -7.29
N GLY A 685 -14.14 -9.19 -6.20
CA GLY A 685 -13.73 -9.70 -4.90
C GLY A 685 -14.46 -9.21 -3.65
N PHE A 686 -15.53 -8.44 -3.81
CA PHE A 686 -16.38 -7.99 -2.69
C PHE A 686 -17.70 -8.75 -2.63
N ARG A 687 -18.07 -9.30 -1.47
CA ARG A 687 -19.35 -10.02 -1.28
C ARG A 687 -20.23 -9.28 -0.28
N ARG A 688 -21.56 -9.35 -0.41
CA ARG A 688 -22.50 -8.71 0.52
C ARG A 688 -22.23 -9.18 1.96
N SER A 689 -22.03 -8.22 2.88
CA SER A 689 -21.66 -8.50 4.28
C SER A 689 -22.76 -9.23 5.07
N GLU A 690 -24.01 -9.06 4.68
CA GLU A 690 -25.16 -9.78 5.25
C GLU A 690 -25.02 -11.30 5.12
N ALA A 691 -24.50 -11.74 3.97
CA ALA A 691 -24.43 -13.15 3.61
C ALA A 691 -23.02 -13.74 3.84
N TYR A 692 -22.00 -12.89 3.85
CA TYR A 692 -20.61 -13.29 4.10
C TYR A 692 -20.36 -13.60 5.58
N GLY A 693 -19.72 -14.74 5.86
CA GLY A 693 -19.45 -15.19 7.22
C GLY A 693 -20.69 -15.47 8.08
N ASN A 694 -21.84 -15.80 7.47
CA ASN A 694 -23.16 -15.88 8.13
C ASN A 694 -23.56 -14.56 8.83
N GLY A 695 -23.21 -13.41 8.24
CA GLY A 695 -23.34 -12.10 8.85
C GLY A 695 -22.26 -11.93 9.92
N ILE A 696 -21.11 -11.41 9.51
CA ILE A 696 -19.99 -11.16 10.43
C ILE A 696 -20.44 -10.20 11.54
N SER A 697 -20.17 -10.54 12.81
CA SER A 697 -20.44 -9.61 13.90
C SER A 697 -19.40 -8.50 13.94
N LEU A 698 -19.80 -7.36 14.50
CA LEU A 698 -18.91 -6.22 14.66
C LEU A 698 -17.69 -6.57 15.52
N GLY A 699 -17.89 -7.34 16.60
CA GLY A 699 -16.82 -7.81 17.48
C GLY A 699 -15.81 -8.72 16.78
N THR A 700 -16.24 -9.59 15.86
CA THR A 700 -15.30 -10.41 15.07
C THR A 700 -14.52 -9.55 14.08
N ALA A 701 -15.17 -8.63 13.35
CA ALA A 701 -14.48 -7.74 12.41
C ALA A 701 -13.39 -6.91 13.12
N VAL A 702 -13.71 -6.33 14.29
CA VAL A 702 -12.75 -5.51 15.04
C VAL A 702 -11.61 -6.34 15.64
N ALA A 703 -11.90 -7.56 16.12
CA ALA A 703 -10.87 -8.45 16.65
C ALA A 703 -9.90 -8.93 15.55
N ILE A 704 -10.37 -9.14 14.33
CA ILE A 704 -9.48 -9.44 13.19
C ILE A 704 -8.63 -8.21 12.84
N SER A 705 -9.24 -7.01 12.84
CA SER A 705 -8.52 -5.75 12.59
C SER A 705 -7.45 -5.43 13.63
N GLY A 706 -7.61 -5.89 14.87
CA GLY A 706 -6.63 -5.75 15.96
C GLY A 706 -5.70 -6.94 16.21
N ALA A 707 -5.70 -7.93 15.31
CA ALA A 707 -4.93 -9.18 15.46
C ALA A 707 -3.41 -9.01 15.21
N ALA A 708 -2.76 -8.13 15.99
CA ALA A 708 -1.36 -7.72 15.78
C ALA A 708 -0.37 -8.86 16.04
N ALA A 709 -0.67 -9.76 16.98
CA ALA A 709 0.14 -10.97 17.21
C ALA A 709 -0.36 -12.10 16.30
N SER A 710 0.27 -12.23 15.13
CA SER A 710 -0.11 -13.20 14.10
C SER A 710 1.13 -13.90 13.53
N PRO A 711 1.13 -15.21 13.23
CA PRO A 711 2.24 -15.84 12.51
C PRO A 711 2.53 -15.24 11.13
N ASN A 712 1.49 -14.74 10.46
CA ASN A 712 1.62 -14.04 9.18
C ASN A 712 1.20 -12.58 9.37
N MET A 713 2.18 -11.67 9.21
CA MET A 713 2.09 -10.24 9.54
C MET A 713 2.46 -9.36 8.34
N GLY A 714 2.00 -9.74 7.14
CA GLY A 714 2.34 -9.06 5.90
C GLY A 714 3.84 -8.87 5.74
N TYR A 715 4.28 -7.62 5.52
CA TYR A 715 5.68 -7.27 5.30
C TYR A 715 6.62 -7.63 6.47
N HIS A 716 6.09 -7.76 7.70
CA HIS A 716 6.84 -8.20 8.88
C HIS A 716 7.01 -9.72 8.99
N THR A 717 6.42 -10.50 8.07
CA THR A 717 6.45 -11.97 8.19
C THR A 717 7.86 -12.53 7.98
N SER A 718 8.39 -13.15 9.02
CA SER A 718 9.51 -14.09 8.97
C SER A 718 8.97 -15.51 9.09
N LYS A 719 9.32 -16.41 8.16
CA LYS A 719 8.91 -17.83 8.21
C LYS A 719 9.35 -18.50 9.52
N ALA A 720 10.48 -18.06 10.05
CA ALA A 720 11.06 -18.54 11.28
C ALA A 720 10.20 -18.15 12.50
N VAL A 721 9.79 -16.88 12.59
CA VAL A 721 8.91 -16.37 13.66
C VAL A 721 7.50 -16.94 13.53
N ALA A 722 6.99 -17.05 12.30
CA ALA A 722 5.69 -17.66 12.00
C ALA A 722 5.60 -19.08 12.54
N PHE A 723 6.66 -19.87 12.36
CA PHE A 723 6.76 -21.23 12.89
C PHE A 723 6.57 -21.24 14.43
N LEU A 724 7.38 -20.45 15.16
CA LEU A 724 7.31 -20.41 16.63
C LEU A 724 5.95 -19.92 17.13
N MET A 725 5.43 -18.82 16.57
CA MET A 725 4.14 -18.27 16.97
C MET A 725 3.00 -19.26 16.72
N THR A 726 3.04 -20.02 15.62
CA THR A 726 2.03 -21.04 15.32
C THR A 726 2.09 -22.19 16.32
N VAL A 727 3.29 -22.73 16.58
CA VAL A 727 3.49 -23.85 17.53
C VAL A 727 3.07 -23.47 18.95
N PHE A 728 3.44 -22.27 19.40
CA PHE A 728 3.05 -21.76 20.72
C PHE A 728 1.65 -21.14 20.76
N ASN A 729 0.85 -21.31 19.70
CA ASN A 729 -0.52 -20.79 19.60
C ASN A 729 -0.66 -19.28 19.88
N VAL A 730 0.42 -18.51 19.65
CA VAL A 730 0.44 -17.05 19.74
C VAL A 730 -0.08 -16.49 18.42
N ARG A 731 -1.37 -16.72 18.17
CA ARG A 731 -2.03 -16.35 16.91
C ARG A 731 -3.41 -15.75 17.17
N LEU A 732 -3.57 -14.50 16.75
CA LEU A 732 -4.82 -13.76 16.77
C LEU A 732 -5.45 -13.65 15.38
N GLY A 733 -4.74 -14.02 14.31
CA GLY A 733 -5.28 -13.99 12.95
C GLY A 733 -6.42 -15.00 12.76
N TRP A 734 -7.18 -14.83 11.68
CA TRP A 734 -8.40 -15.59 11.43
C TRP A 734 -8.46 -16.12 9.99
N TRP A 735 -8.76 -17.42 9.85
CA TRP A 735 -9.03 -18.03 8.55
C TRP A 735 -10.48 -17.81 8.14
N LEU A 736 -10.70 -17.05 7.06
CA LEU A 736 -12.03 -16.75 6.54
C LEU A 736 -12.21 -17.26 5.11
N ALA A 737 -13.44 -17.49 4.67
CA ALA A 737 -13.71 -17.92 3.32
C ALA A 737 -13.25 -16.89 2.28
N ASN A 738 -12.53 -17.32 1.25
CA ASN A 738 -12.00 -16.42 0.24
C ASN A 738 -13.14 -15.78 -0.58
N SER A 739 -13.31 -14.46 -0.46
CA SER A 739 -14.38 -13.73 -1.14
C SER A 739 -14.34 -13.83 -2.67
N ARG A 740 -13.20 -14.20 -3.26
CA ARG A 740 -13.07 -14.39 -4.72
C ARG A 740 -13.31 -15.84 -5.18
N HIS A 741 -13.41 -16.81 -4.28
CA HIS A 741 -13.44 -18.22 -4.66
C HIS A 741 -14.83 -18.68 -5.11
N ARG A 742 -14.92 -19.32 -6.28
CA ARG A 742 -16.18 -19.77 -6.91
C ARG A 742 -16.93 -20.85 -6.14
N ALA A 743 -16.23 -21.63 -5.31
CA ALA A 743 -16.89 -22.61 -4.42
C ALA A 743 -17.89 -21.98 -3.43
N LEU A 744 -17.88 -20.66 -3.26
CA LEU A 744 -18.88 -19.94 -2.46
C LEU A 744 -20.17 -19.60 -3.22
N ASP A 745 -20.20 -19.76 -4.55
CA ASP A 745 -21.36 -19.37 -5.37
C ASP A 745 -22.53 -20.38 -5.27
N GLY A 746 -22.27 -21.62 -4.83
CA GLY A 746 -23.27 -22.67 -4.72
C GLY A 746 -24.15 -22.52 -3.47
N GLY A 747 -25.45 -22.23 -3.66
CA GLY A 747 -26.45 -22.03 -2.59
C GLY A 747 -26.65 -23.18 -1.58
N ARG A 748 -26.05 -24.37 -1.80
CA ARG A 748 -25.97 -25.45 -0.80
C ARG A 748 -25.02 -25.15 0.38
N SER A 749 -24.20 -24.09 0.29
CA SER A 749 -23.32 -23.63 1.37
C SER A 749 -24.00 -22.73 2.41
N ARG A 750 -25.33 -22.54 2.35
CA ARG A 750 -26.14 -21.87 3.39
C ARG A 750 -25.79 -22.43 4.77
N GLY A 751 -25.07 -21.64 5.56
CA GLY A 751 -24.75 -21.89 6.98
C GLY A 751 -23.48 -22.69 7.29
N ARG A 752 -22.96 -23.54 6.40
CA ARG A 752 -21.99 -24.59 6.78
C ARG A 752 -20.54 -24.40 6.30
N GLY A 753 -20.27 -23.53 5.32
CA GLY A 753 -18.98 -23.47 4.61
C GLY A 753 -18.28 -22.12 4.55
N VAL A 754 -18.74 -21.11 5.31
CA VAL A 754 -18.31 -19.70 5.16
C VAL A 754 -17.54 -19.14 6.37
N ALA A 755 -17.63 -19.79 7.54
CA ALA A 755 -17.04 -19.26 8.79
C ALA A 755 -15.54 -19.57 8.98
N GLY A 756 -15.03 -20.68 8.42
CA GLY A 756 -13.64 -21.12 8.57
C GLY A 756 -13.37 -22.55 8.05
N PRO A 757 -12.10 -23.00 8.02
CA PRO A 757 -11.72 -24.33 7.53
C PRO A 757 -12.05 -25.44 8.55
N ARG A 758 -12.85 -26.44 8.13
CA ARG A 758 -13.24 -27.58 8.98
C ARG A 758 -12.12 -28.59 9.27
N ALA A 759 -11.16 -28.71 8.36
CA ALA A 759 -9.98 -29.54 8.54
C ALA A 759 -8.79 -28.60 8.70
N GLY A 760 -8.51 -28.23 9.95
CA GLY A 760 -7.53 -27.19 10.28
C GLY A 760 -6.08 -27.56 9.98
N LEU A 761 -5.70 -28.84 9.94
CA LEU A 761 -4.30 -29.31 9.89
C LEU A 761 -3.53 -28.71 8.71
N PHE A 762 -4.10 -28.75 7.51
CA PHE A 762 -3.43 -28.20 6.33
C PHE A 762 -3.30 -26.68 6.37
N TYR A 763 -4.24 -25.99 7.02
CA TYR A 763 -4.19 -24.54 7.21
C TYR A 763 -3.23 -24.14 8.32
N LEU A 764 -3.18 -24.92 9.41
CA LEU A 764 -2.21 -24.78 10.50
C LEU A 764 -0.78 -25.04 10.01
N LEU A 765 -0.56 -26.07 9.19
CA LEU A 765 0.72 -26.33 8.53
C LEU A 765 1.10 -25.22 7.55
N ALA A 766 0.13 -24.69 6.79
CA ALA A 766 0.37 -23.56 5.91
C ALA A 766 0.72 -22.29 6.68
N GLU A 767 0.09 -22.05 7.83
CA GLU A 767 0.41 -20.95 8.75
C GLU A 767 1.83 -21.11 9.32
N LEU A 768 2.15 -22.31 9.80
CA LEU A 768 3.47 -22.70 10.34
C LEU A 768 4.60 -22.53 9.31
N MET A 769 4.35 -22.85 8.03
CA MET A 769 5.33 -22.71 6.95
C MET A 769 5.35 -21.31 6.30
N GLY A 770 4.50 -20.38 6.74
CA GLY A 770 4.36 -19.06 6.11
C GLY A 770 3.89 -19.15 4.65
N GLN A 771 2.96 -20.06 4.35
CA GLN A 771 2.46 -20.36 3.00
C GLN A 771 1.01 -19.87 2.78
N THR A 772 0.67 -18.69 3.30
CA THR A 772 -0.64 -18.07 3.05
C THR A 772 -0.68 -17.44 1.65
N ASN A 773 -1.81 -17.58 0.96
CA ASN A 773 -2.04 -17.04 -0.38
C ASN A 773 -3.53 -16.77 -0.63
N ASP A 774 -3.84 -16.15 -1.77
CA ASP A 774 -5.19 -15.77 -2.19
C ASP A 774 -5.88 -16.79 -3.10
N ARG A 775 -5.24 -17.93 -3.39
CA ARG A 775 -5.77 -18.93 -4.34
C ARG A 775 -6.62 -19.99 -3.68
N ARG A 776 -6.43 -20.23 -2.39
CA ARG A 776 -7.15 -21.27 -1.63
C ARG A 776 -8.59 -20.84 -1.31
N LYS A 777 -9.43 -21.83 -0.97
CA LYS A 777 -10.83 -21.64 -0.52
C LYS A 777 -10.96 -20.75 0.72
N TYR A 778 -9.97 -20.78 1.61
CA TYR A 778 -9.90 -19.91 2.79
C TYR A 778 -8.62 -19.09 2.74
N VAL A 779 -8.73 -17.84 3.18
CA VAL A 779 -7.67 -16.84 3.27
C VAL A 779 -7.41 -16.47 4.72
N TYR A 780 -6.20 -16.02 5.00
CA TYR A 780 -5.78 -15.66 6.35
C TYR A 780 -5.74 -14.14 6.54
N LEU A 781 -6.57 -13.65 7.45
CA LEU A 781 -6.69 -12.23 7.78
C LEU A 781 -6.00 -11.93 9.12
N SER A 782 -5.37 -10.77 9.19
CA SER A 782 -4.71 -10.25 10.41
C SER A 782 -4.93 -8.75 10.56
N ASP A 783 -4.26 -8.14 11.53
CA ASP A 783 -4.31 -6.70 11.79
C ASP A 783 -4.12 -5.85 10.52
N GLY A 784 -4.94 -4.81 10.36
CA GLY A 784 -4.85 -3.91 9.20
C GLY A 784 -3.50 -3.21 9.08
N GLY A 785 -2.82 -2.98 10.20
CA GLY A 785 -1.49 -2.39 10.28
C GLY A 785 -0.40 -3.23 9.61
N HIS A 786 -0.63 -4.54 9.38
CA HIS A 786 0.27 -5.38 8.59
C HIS A 786 0.25 -5.05 7.08
N PHE A 787 -0.69 -4.20 6.62
CA PHE A 787 -0.69 -3.61 5.29
C PHE A 787 -0.53 -2.08 5.35
N GLU A 788 -1.43 -1.39 6.05
CA GLU A 788 -1.47 0.06 6.19
C GLU A 788 -2.10 0.45 7.53
N ASN A 789 -1.33 1.12 8.40
CA ASN A 789 -1.69 1.30 9.81
C ASN A 789 -2.54 2.54 10.12
N LEU A 790 -2.62 3.52 9.22
CA LEU A 790 -3.35 4.77 9.44
C LEU A 790 -4.85 4.65 9.13
N GLY A 791 -5.25 3.72 8.25
CA GLY A 791 -6.61 3.65 7.71
C GLY A 791 -6.86 4.68 6.61
N LEU A 792 -5.80 5.30 6.10
CA LEU A 792 -5.85 6.33 5.04
C LEU A 792 -6.14 5.71 3.67
N TYR A 793 -5.61 4.52 3.39
CA TYR A 793 -5.64 3.90 2.07
C TYR A 793 -7.06 3.73 1.50
N GLU A 794 -7.99 3.21 2.31
CA GLU A 794 -9.37 2.97 1.87
C GLU A 794 -10.21 4.26 1.75
N LEU A 795 -9.83 5.34 2.45
CA LEU A 795 -10.45 6.67 2.26
C LEU A 795 -9.98 7.34 0.97
N VAL A 796 -8.68 7.21 0.66
CA VAL A 796 -8.10 7.68 -0.61
C VAL A 796 -8.72 6.92 -1.77
N ARG A 797 -8.87 5.60 -1.65
CA ARG A 797 -9.55 4.77 -2.65
C ARG A 797 -10.99 5.23 -2.94
N ARG A 798 -11.68 5.76 -1.94
CA ARG A 798 -13.05 6.32 -2.05
C ARG A 798 -13.10 7.79 -2.49
N ARG A 799 -11.93 8.39 -2.80
CA ARG A 799 -11.78 9.80 -3.22
C ARG A 799 -12.44 10.79 -2.27
N CYS A 800 -12.28 10.57 -0.96
CA CYS A 800 -12.75 11.53 0.04
C CYS A 800 -12.08 12.90 -0.20
N ARG A 801 -12.89 13.95 -0.38
CA ARG A 801 -12.39 15.29 -0.66
C ARG A 801 -11.61 15.86 0.53
N PHE A 802 -12.04 15.51 1.74
CA PHE A 802 -11.45 15.94 2.99
C PHE A 802 -11.14 14.71 3.84
N ILE A 803 -9.91 14.61 4.36
CA ILE A 803 -9.47 13.49 5.20
C ILE A 803 -8.82 14.03 6.47
N ILE A 804 -9.28 13.56 7.63
CA ILE A 804 -8.60 13.75 8.92
C ILE A 804 -7.98 12.41 9.29
N VAL A 805 -6.66 12.36 9.48
CA VAL A 805 -5.93 11.18 9.93
C VAL A 805 -5.45 11.42 11.36
N CYS A 806 -5.85 10.57 12.29
CA CYS A 806 -5.36 10.61 13.67
C CYS A 806 -4.38 9.46 13.89
N ASP A 807 -3.09 9.80 13.92
CA ASP A 807 -2.00 8.85 14.10
C ASP A 807 -1.51 8.84 15.55
N ALA A 808 -1.92 7.80 16.28
CA ALA A 808 -1.48 7.48 17.63
C ALA A 808 -0.60 6.21 17.67
N ALA A 809 0.01 5.82 16.54
CA ALA A 809 0.95 4.71 16.47
C ALA A 809 2.25 5.01 17.25
N GLU A 810 3.04 4.00 17.59
CA GLU A 810 4.31 4.19 18.29
C GLU A 810 5.37 4.64 17.29
N ASP A 811 5.97 5.81 17.52
CA ASP A 811 7.09 6.29 16.72
C ASP A 811 7.97 7.23 17.53
N ARG A 812 8.75 6.66 18.45
CA ARG A 812 9.61 7.42 19.37
C ARG A 812 10.63 8.31 18.66
N ALA A 813 11.05 7.91 17.45
CA ALA A 813 12.04 8.63 16.67
C ALA A 813 11.42 9.57 15.62
N MET A 814 10.09 9.63 15.53
CA MET A 814 9.35 10.44 14.54
C MET A 814 9.88 10.22 13.12
N LYS A 815 9.99 8.95 12.71
CA LYS A 815 10.40 8.54 11.37
C LYS A 815 9.25 8.55 10.36
N PHE A 816 8.01 8.63 10.82
CA PHE A 816 6.78 8.66 10.02
C PHE A 816 6.65 7.47 9.06
N THR A 817 7.13 6.28 9.46
CA THR A 817 7.15 5.10 8.61
C THR A 817 5.75 4.68 8.15
N SER A 818 4.75 4.75 9.03
CA SER A 818 3.35 4.45 8.68
C SER A 818 2.81 5.40 7.60
N LEU A 819 3.10 6.70 7.71
CA LEU A 819 2.69 7.73 6.76
C LEU A 819 3.39 7.56 5.41
N GLY A 820 4.72 7.42 5.40
CA GLY A 820 5.47 7.17 4.17
C GLY A 820 4.99 5.92 3.43
N ASN A 821 4.76 4.83 4.18
CA ASN A 821 4.22 3.58 3.64
C ASN A 821 2.80 3.71 3.07
N ALA A 822 1.96 4.59 3.62
CA ALA A 822 0.61 4.84 3.12
C ALA A 822 0.64 5.67 1.83
N ILE A 823 1.45 6.72 1.79
CA ILE A 823 1.63 7.59 0.61
C ILE A 823 2.19 6.79 -0.57
N GLU A 824 3.23 5.97 -0.35
CA GLU A 824 3.82 5.12 -1.39
C GLU A 824 2.79 4.15 -2.00
N LYS A 825 1.96 3.53 -1.14
CA LYS A 825 0.90 2.61 -1.59
C LYS A 825 -0.19 3.34 -2.36
N CYS A 826 -0.66 4.50 -1.90
CA CYS A 826 -1.67 5.30 -2.61
C CYS A 826 -1.17 5.73 -4.00
N ARG A 827 0.10 6.15 -4.10
CA ARG A 827 0.73 6.52 -5.37
C ARG A 827 0.85 5.33 -6.31
N THR A 828 1.33 4.18 -5.80
CA THR A 828 1.57 2.99 -6.63
C THR A 828 0.27 2.32 -7.09
N ASP A 829 -0.73 2.23 -6.21
CA ASP A 829 -1.93 1.45 -6.47
C ASP A 829 -3.05 2.27 -7.12
N PHE A 830 -3.13 3.58 -6.84
CA PHE A 830 -4.21 4.47 -7.32
C PHE A 830 -3.71 5.63 -8.19
N GLY A 831 -2.40 5.85 -8.32
CA GLY A 831 -1.86 7.03 -9.00
C GLY A 831 -2.19 8.34 -8.27
N VAL A 832 -2.53 8.28 -6.98
CA VAL A 832 -2.85 9.44 -6.15
C VAL A 832 -1.60 9.93 -5.46
N ASP A 833 -1.28 11.21 -5.63
CA ASP A 833 -0.15 11.84 -4.94
C ASP A 833 -0.62 12.62 -3.71
N ILE A 834 0.14 12.53 -2.61
CA ILE A 834 -0.18 13.21 -1.35
C ILE A 834 1.01 14.07 -0.97
N GLU A 835 0.82 15.37 -1.00
CA GLU A 835 1.81 16.37 -0.62
C GLU A 835 1.57 16.76 0.84
N LEU A 836 2.50 16.44 1.74
CA LEU A 836 2.38 16.73 3.17
C LEU A 836 3.77 16.99 3.79
N ASP A 837 3.95 18.17 4.37
CA ASP A 837 5.17 18.54 5.11
C ASP A 837 5.02 18.24 6.60
N VAL A 838 5.82 17.30 7.11
CA VAL A 838 5.84 16.89 8.52
C VAL A 838 6.98 17.51 9.32
N THR A 839 7.74 18.46 8.74
CA THR A 839 8.92 19.07 9.38
C THR A 839 8.60 19.63 10.77
N ALA A 840 7.44 20.28 10.93
CA ALA A 840 7.01 20.87 12.20
C ALA A 840 6.62 19.84 13.29
N LEU A 841 6.45 18.57 12.91
CA LEU A 841 6.12 17.48 13.82
C LEU A 841 7.37 16.80 14.40
N HIS A 842 8.56 16.99 13.82
CA HIS A 842 9.80 16.44 14.38
C HIS A 842 10.09 17.00 15.77
N LEU A 843 10.72 16.17 16.60
CA LEU A 843 11.13 16.56 17.96
C LEU A 843 12.29 17.55 17.90
N ASP A 844 12.19 18.62 18.67
CA ASP A 844 13.29 19.53 18.94
C ASP A 844 14.37 18.83 19.79
N SER A 845 15.64 19.06 19.48
CA SER A 845 16.75 18.37 20.12
C SER A 845 16.92 18.76 21.59
N GLN A 846 16.55 19.99 21.96
CA GLN A 846 16.68 20.57 23.30
C GLN A 846 15.45 20.28 24.16
N THR A 847 14.25 20.62 23.67
CA THR A 847 13.02 20.50 24.48
C THR A 847 12.40 19.12 24.45
N LYS A 848 12.78 18.26 23.49
CA LYS A 848 12.12 16.96 23.21
C LYS A 848 10.61 17.09 22.95
N THR A 849 10.15 18.26 22.52
CA THR A 849 8.78 18.53 22.08
C THR A 849 8.73 18.83 20.59
N SER A 850 7.59 18.64 19.96
CA SER A 850 7.31 19.06 18.58
C SER A 850 6.90 20.53 18.54
N ARG A 851 6.98 21.17 17.36
CA ARG A 851 6.51 22.55 17.19
C ARG A 851 5.00 22.66 16.97
N ARG A 852 4.38 21.59 16.46
CA ARG A 852 2.95 21.50 16.15
C ARG A 852 2.42 20.10 16.46
N HIS A 853 1.09 19.99 16.53
CA HIS A 853 0.37 18.71 16.66
C HIS A 853 -0.16 18.14 15.34
N CYS A 854 -0.25 18.97 14.30
CA CYS A 854 -0.74 18.55 12.99
C CYS A 854 0.11 19.05 11.83
N ALA A 855 -0.02 18.36 10.70
CA ALA A 855 0.43 18.80 9.38
C ALA A 855 -0.78 18.80 8.44
N ILE A 856 -0.85 19.78 7.53
CA ILE A 856 -1.89 19.86 6.51
C ILE A 856 -1.26 19.76 5.13
N GLY A 857 -1.89 18.97 4.27
CA GLY A 857 -1.41 18.65 2.94
C GLY A 857 -2.52 18.63 1.88
N LYS A 858 -2.10 18.39 0.64
CA LYS A 858 -2.99 18.24 -0.52
C LYS A 858 -2.98 16.80 -1.01
N ILE A 859 -4.13 16.37 -1.51
CA ILE A 859 -4.29 15.07 -2.18
C ILE A 859 -4.61 15.33 -3.65
N HIS A 860 -3.78 14.86 -4.57
CA HIS A 860 -3.97 15.02 -6.00
C HIS A 860 -4.58 13.74 -6.57
N TYR A 861 -5.90 13.77 -6.80
CA TYR A 861 -6.59 12.66 -7.41
C TYR A 861 -6.44 12.70 -8.94
N PRO A 862 -6.23 11.54 -9.60
CA PRO A 862 -6.23 11.48 -11.06
C PRO A 862 -7.62 11.83 -11.62
N PRO A 863 -7.71 12.39 -12.84
CA PRO A 863 -9.00 12.71 -13.44
C PRO A 863 -9.89 11.47 -13.55
N ALA A 864 -11.17 11.61 -13.22
CA ALA A 864 -12.10 10.48 -13.20
C ALA A 864 -12.42 9.95 -14.62
N ALA A 865 -12.24 10.77 -15.65
CA ALA A 865 -12.30 10.39 -17.05
C ALA A 865 -11.34 11.24 -17.91
N GLU A 866 -11.12 10.80 -19.14
CA GLU A 866 -10.28 11.52 -20.11
C GLU A 866 -10.88 12.89 -20.44
N GLY A 867 -10.08 13.95 -20.28
CA GLY A 867 -10.51 15.35 -20.45
C GLY A 867 -10.96 16.08 -19.17
N ASP A 868 -11.20 15.37 -18.07
CA ASP A 868 -11.51 15.98 -16.77
C ASP A 868 -10.24 16.50 -16.08
N VAL A 869 -10.36 17.51 -15.20
CA VAL A 869 -9.27 17.92 -14.29
C VAL A 869 -9.42 17.15 -12.98
N GLY A 870 -8.33 16.52 -12.53
CA GLY A 870 -8.31 15.79 -11.25
C GLY A 870 -8.59 16.70 -10.05
N PRO A 871 -9.53 16.35 -9.14
CA PRO A 871 -9.81 17.16 -7.98
C PRO A 871 -8.67 17.13 -6.95
N VAL A 872 -8.44 18.26 -6.29
CA VAL A 872 -7.46 18.38 -5.19
C VAL A 872 -8.12 18.31 -3.82
N GLY A 873 -7.93 17.22 -3.08
CA GLY A 873 -8.40 17.08 -1.70
C GLY A 873 -7.48 17.71 -0.65
N THR A 874 -7.93 17.72 0.60
CA THR A 874 -7.16 18.17 1.77
C THR A 874 -6.97 17.01 2.75
N VAL A 875 -5.74 16.83 3.25
CA VAL A 875 -5.46 15.93 4.37
C VAL A 875 -5.01 16.72 5.59
N VAL A 876 -5.63 16.45 6.74
CA VAL A 876 -5.21 16.93 8.06
C VAL A 876 -4.63 15.75 8.82
N TYR A 877 -3.32 15.71 8.97
CA TYR A 877 -2.61 14.65 9.68
C TYR A 877 -2.32 15.11 11.11
N ILE A 878 -3.02 14.52 12.07
CA ILE A 878 -2.87 14.75 13.51
C ILE A 878 -1.98 13.67 14.08
N ARG A 879 -0.98 14.06 14.88
CA ARG A 879 -0.04 13.16 15.50
C ARG A 879 -0.07 13.33 17.01
N SER A 880 0.03 12.23 17.76
CA SER A 880 0.21 12.29 19.21
C SER A 880 1.59 12.88 19.55
N THR A 881 1.68 14.19 19.75
CA THR A 881 2.91 14.93 20.07
C THR A 881 2.71 15.78 21.33
N LEU A 882 3.82 16.15 21.96
CA LEU A 882 3.83 17.20 22.99
C LEU A 882 4.44 18.47 22.38
N THR A 883 3.85 19.63 22.59
CA THR A 883 4.37 20.94 22.16
C THR A 883 4.75 21.85 23.33
N GLY A 884 4.31 21.53 24.55
CA GLY A 884 4.56 22.28 25.78
C GLY A 884 3.39 23.18 26.21
N ASP A 885 2.34 23.27 25.40
CA ASP A 885 1.12 24.03 25.70
C ASP A 885 0.04 23.16 26.40
N GLU A 886 0.37 21.91 26.73
CA GLU A 886 -0.58 20.97 27.31
C GLU A 886 -1.01 21.35 28.74
N PRO A 887 -2.22 20.96 29.15
CA PRO A 887 -2.66 20.97 30.54
C PRO A 887 -1.65 20.41 31.55
N THR A 888 -1.67 20.95 32.78
CA THR A 888 -0.68 20.65 33.83
C THR A 888 -0.66 19.17 34.24
N ASP A 889 -1.79 18.48 34.19
CA ASP A 889 -1.91 17.04 34.46
C ASP A 889 -1.18 16.18 33.41
N ILE A 890 -1.33 16.51 32.12
CA ILE A 890 -0.60 15.85 31.02
C ILE A 890 0.90 16.10 31.16
N ASN A 891 1.29 17.36 31.40
CA ASN A 891 2.70 17.73 31.60
C ASN A 891 3.32 17.04 32.81
N ARG A 892 2.57 16.89 33.91
CA ARG A 892 3.00 16.12 35.09
C ARG A 892 3.21 14.64 34.75
N TYR A 893 2.27 14.03 34.01
CA TYR A 893 2.40 12.63 33.60
C TYR A 893 3.61 12.41 32.68
N ALA A 894 3.80 13.29 31.69
CA ALA A 894 4.94 13.26 30.76
C ALA A 894 6.28 13.39 31.49
N ALA A 895 6.37 14.25 32.52
CA ALA A 895 7.58 14.41 33.32
C ALA A 895 7.98 13.14 34.09
N HIS A 896 7.02 12.30 34.47
CA HIS A 896 7.27 11.01 35.14
C HIS A 896 7.42 9.84 34.17
N HIS A 897 7.00 10.00 32.91
CA HIS A 897 7.00 8.96 31.89
C HIS A 897 7.64 9.46 30.58
N PRO A 898 8.99 9.45 30.46
CA PRO A 898 9.70 10.01 29.32
C PRO A 898 9.36 9.38 27.95
N GLU A 899 8.76 8.20 27.95
CA GLU A 899 8.31 7.54 26.73
C GLU A 899 6.95 8.06 26.22
N PHE A 900 6.18 8.78 27.05
CA PHE A 900 4.90 9.37 26.65
C PHE A 900 5.12 10.50 25.63
N PRO A 901 4.31 10.60 24.55
CA PRO A 901 3.11 9.81 24.22
C PRO A 901 3.38 8.57 23.35
N HIS A 902 4.62 8.10 23.26
CA HIS A 902 5.05 6.95 22.45
C HIS A 902 5.42 5.69 23.27
N GLN A 903 4.73 5.46 24.40
CA GLN A 903 4.87 4.24 25.20
C GLN A 903 4.57 2.99 24.34
N SER A 904 5.20 1.85 24.65
CA SER A 904 5.17 0.67 23.77
C SER A 904 3.76 0.15 23.48
N THR A 905 3.48 -0.21 22.22
CA THR A 905 2.22 -0.91 21.85
C THR A 905 2.08 -2.30 22.47
N ALA A 906 3.17 -2.90 22.98
CA ALA A 906 3.10 -4.18 23.68
C ALA A 906 2.36 -4.08 25.03
N ASP A 907 2.27 -2.87 25.60
CA ASP A 907 1.47 -2.61 26.79
C ASP A 907 0.00 -2.41 26.42
N GLN A 908 -0.83 -3.39 26.79
CA GLN A 908 -2.27 -3.40 26.58
C GLN A 908 -3.05 -3.24 27.90
N TRP A 909 -2.39 -2.85 28.98
CA TRP A 909 -2.95 -2.84 30.33
C TRP A 909 -2.81 -1.46 30.98
N PHE A 910 -3.52 -0.47 30.44
CA PHE A 910 -3.45 0.89 30.95
C PHE A 910 -4.00 0.98 32.37
N ASP A 911 -3.30 1.69 33.24
CA ASP A 911 -3.88 2.20 34.48
C ASP A 911 -4.75 3.44 34.22
N GLU A 912 -5.46 3.89 35.24
CA GLU A 912 -6.37 5.03 35.14
C GLU A 912 -5.63 6.33 34.75
N SER A 913 -4.43 6.55 35.30
CA SER A 913 -3.66 7.77 35.03
C SER A 913 -3.15 7.82 33.59
N GLN A 914 -2.71 6.68 33.06
CA GLN A 914 -2.27 6.53 31.69
C GLN A 914 -3.45 6.69 30.72
N PHE A 915 -4.60 6.09 31.04
CA PHE A 915 -5.82 6.24 30.25
C PHE A 915 -6.24 7.72 30.17
N GLU A 916 -6.37 8.39 31.32
CA GLU A 916 -6.80 9.80 31.33
C GLU A 916 -5.79 10.72 30.66
N SER A 917 -4.48 10.48 30.79
CA SER A 917 -3.45 11.29 30.14
C SER A 917 -3.50 11.19 28.61
N TYR A 918 -3.71 9.98 28.05
CA TYR A 918 -3.87 9.82 26.60
C TYR A 918 -5.18 10.42 26.07
N ARG A 919 -6.27 10.25 26.82
CA ARG A 919 -7.59 10.80 26.47
C ARG A 919 -7.53 12.33 26.47
N ALA A 920 -7.01 12.93 27.55
CA ALA A 920 -6.86 14.36 27.69
C ALA A 920 -5.91 14.94 26.63
N LEU A 921 -4.81 14.25 26.29
CA LEU A 921 -3.92 14.67 25.20
C LEU A 921 -4.64 14.69 23.85
N GLY A 922 -5.40 13.65 23.51
CA GLY A 922 -6.16 13.61 22.26
C GLY A 922 -7.21 14.74 22.18
N GLU A 923 -7.87 15.02 23.30
CA GLU A 923 -8.84 16.11 23.43
C GLU A 923 -8.18 17.48 23.28
N HIS A 924 -7.06 17.73 23.98
CA HIS A 924 -6.26 18.96 23.86
C HIS A 924 -5.83 19.21 22.42
N ILE A 925 -5.23 18.20 21.78
CA ILE A 925 -4.78 18.31 20.39
C ILE A 925 -5.95 18.61 19.44
N GLY A 926 -7.08 17.93 19.61
CA GLY A 926 -8.27 18.19 18.81
C GLY A 926 -8.75 19.64 18.94
N HIS A 927 -8.79 20.19 20.16
CA HIS A 927 -9.13 21.60 20.40
C HIS A 927 -8.09 22.56 19.82
N THR A 928 -6.80 22.29 19.98
CA THR A 928 -5.75 23.15 19.43
C THR A 928 -5.80 23.19 17.90
N VAL A 929 -6.02 22.05 17.24
CA VAL A 929 -6.05 21.96 15.77
C VAL A 929 -7.31 22.60 15.18
N PHE A 930 -8.48 22.30 15.74
CA PHE A 930 -9.77 22.72 15.16
C PHE A 930 -10.37 23.96 15.81
N GLY A 931 -9.97 24.35 17.02
CA GLY A 931 -10.45 25.56 17.70
C GLY A 931 -10.05 26.86 17.01
N VAL A 932 -9.08 26.82 16.10
CA VAL A 932 -8.73 27.97 15.23
C VAL A 932 -9.83 28.34 14.24
N LEU A 933 -10.81 27.46 14.02
CA LEU A 933 -11.94 27.68 13.12
C LEU A 933 -12.97 28.69 13.66
N GLY A 934 -12.77 29.18 14.89
CA GLY A 934 -13.66 30.14 15.53
C GLY A 934 -14.57 29.49 16.56
N ASN A 935 -15.60 30.24 16.96
CA ASN A 935 -16.56 29.74 17.94
C ASN A 935 -17.52 28.72 17.31
N ARG A 936 -18.23 27.99 18.17
CA ARG A 936 -19.16 26.93 17.75
C ARG A 936 -20.20 27.41 16.71
N ALA A 937 -20.74 28.62 16.89
CA ALA A 937 -21.76 29.18 15.99
C ALA A 937 -21.21 29.59 14.62
N GLU A 938 -19.92 29.90 14.51
CA GLU A 938 -19.23 30.12 13.25
C GLU A 938 -19.03 28.80 12.50
N ILE A 939 -18.52 27.77 13.19
CA ILE A 939 -18.31 26.44 12.60
C ILE A 939 -19.61 25.84 12.06
N GLU A 940 -20.72 26.02 12.79
CA GLU A 940 -22.04 25.53 12.38
C GLU A 940 -22.54 26.19 11.08
N ARG A 941 -22.25 27.48 10.88
CA ARG A 941 -22.70 28.23 9.70
C ARG A 941 -21.84 27.99 8.46
N SER A 942 -20.57 27.62 8.65
CA SER A 942 -19.64 27.40 7.54
C SER A 942 -19.86 26.07 6.83
N ASP A 943 -19.60 26.04 5.52
CA ASP A 943 -19.54 24.78 4.78
C ASP A 943 -18.25 24.01 5.12
N THR A 944 -18.26 22.69 4.93
CA THR A 944 -17.08 21.85 5.16
C THR A 944 -15.89 22.29 4.29
N GLU A 945 -16.11 22.76 3.07
CA GLU A 945 -15.01 23.24 2.22
C GLU A 945 -14.33 24.47 2.81
N ASP A 946 -15.10 25.45 3.29
CA ASP A 946 -14.58 26.67 3.92
C ASP A 946 -13.76 26.34 5.17
N LEU A 947 -14.26 25.44 6.03
CA LEU A 947 -13.53 25.02 7.23
C LEU A 947 -12.15 24.42 6.88
N PHE A 948 -12.06 23.58 5.85
CA PHE A 948 -10.77 23.00 5.45
C PHE A 948 -9.87 24.00 4.72
N ILE A 949 -10.43 25.01 4.06
CA ILE A 949 -9.68 26.15 3.52
C ILE A 949 -9.06 26.95 4.67
N ASP A 950 -9.83 27.24 5.72
CA ASP A 950 -9.36 28.00 6.89
C ASP A 950 -8.28 27.24 7.67
N LEU A 951 -8.49 25.94 7.91
CA LEU A 951 -7.45 25.07 8.49
C LEU A 951 -6.17 25.13 7.66
N ARG A 952 -6.28 25.03 6.33
CA ARG A 952 -5.14 25.09 5.44
C ARG A 952 -4.45 26.44 5.53
N GLN A 953 -5.18 27.56 5.54
CA GLN A 953 -4.59 28.90 5.68
C GLN A 953 -3.84 29.06 7.00
N ARG A 954 -4.36 28.48 8.09
CA ARG A 954 -3.75 28.60 9.42
C ARG A 954 -2.53 27.70 9.62
N TRP A 955 -2.61 26.46 9.15
CA TRP A 955 -1.63 25.42 9.44
C TRP A 955 -0.72 25.09 8.25
N TYR A 956 -0.85 25.77 7.11
CA TYR A 956 0.09 25.60 6.00
C TYR A 956 1.53 25.75 6.52
N PRO A 957 2.47 24.92 6.05
CA PRO A 957 3.87 25.13 6.36
C PRO A 957 4.29 26.52 5.86
N PRO A 958 4.90 27.39 6.69
CA PRO A 958 5.38 28.68 6.22
C PRO A 958 6.50 28.46 5.20
N SER A 959 6.48 29.20 4.09
CA SER A 959 7.57 29.19 3.13
C SER A 959 8.88 29.61 3.83
N LYS A 960 9.93 28.79 3.70
CA LYS A 960 11.26 29.08 4.28
C LYS A 960 11.78 30.43 3.81
N ALA A 961 11.60 30.71 2.52
CA ALA A 961 11.96 31.97 1.88
C ALA A 961 11.22 33.17 2.48
N VAL A 962 9.91 33.02 2.73
CA VAL A 962 9.08 34.06 3.36
C VAL A 962 9.57 34.36 4.77
N ALA A 963 9.84 33.33 5.58
CA ALA A 963 10.31 33.51 6.96
C ALA A 963 11.63 34.30 7.05
N GLU A 964 12.51 34.16 6.05
CA GLU A 964 13.82 34.81 6.01
C GLU A 964 13.80 36.23 5.42
N THR A 965 12.83 36.57 4.56
CA THR A 965 12.87 37.81 3.75
C THR A 965 11.62 38.70 3.83
N PHE A 966 10.61 38.35 4.65
CA PHE A 966 9.32 39.06 4.72
C PHE A 966 9.41 40.59 4.86
N THR A 967 10.34 41.09 5.68
CA THR A 967 10.49 42.53 5.94
C THR A 967 11.29 43.28 4.87
N LYS A 968 12.05 42.58 4.02
CA LYS A 968 12.96 43.18 3.03
C LYS A 968 12.20 43.91 1.91
N HIS A 969 11.18 43.27 1.34
CA HIS A 969 10.44 43.81 0.19
C HIS A 969 9.44 44.90 0.59
N THR A 970 8.92 44.83 1.81
CA THR A 970 7.97 45.82 2.34
C THR A 970 8.58 47.23 2.35
N GLY A 971 9.86 47.38 2.72
CA GLY A 971 10.54 48.68 2.68
C GLY A 971 10.67 49.28 1.28
N ARG A 972 10.91 48.43 0.26
CA ARG A 972 10.96 48.87 -1.15
C ARG A 972 9.58 49.26 -1.67
N LEU A 973 8.54 48.51 -1.32
CA LEU A 973 7.17 48.86 -1.65
C LEU A 973 6.79 50.21 -1.03
N SER A 974 7.13 50.45 0.24
CA SER A 974 6.91 51.74 0.90
C SER A 974 7.58 52.90 0.16
N HIS A 975 8.79 52.70 -0.35
CA HIS A 975 9.48 53.73 -1.16
C HIS A 975 8.73 54.05 -2.46
N VAL A 976 8.23 53.04 -3.16
CA VAL A 976 7.46 53.24 -4.40
C VAL A 976 6.13 53.93 -4.11
N LEU A 977 5.45 53.53 -3.04
CA LEU A 977 4.19 54.17 -2.61
C LEU A 977 4.40 55.61 -2.16
N GLU A 978 5.50 55.93 -1.47
CA GLU A 978 5.81 57.31 -1.08
C GLU A 978 6.16 58.17 -2.30
N ALA A 979 6.77 57.60 -3.34
CA ALA A 979 6.97 58.29 -4.61
C ALA A 979 5.65 58.64 -5.31
N ILE A 980 4.70 57.69 -5.34
CA ILE A 980 3.34 57.91 -5.89
C ILE A 980 2.62 58.99 -5.08
N ARG A 981 2.64 58.88 -3.75
CA ARG A 981 2.00 59.83 -2.84
C ARG A 981 2.59 61.24 -2.92
N GLY A 982 3.91 61.36 -3.09
CA GLY A 982 4.63 62.62 -3.02
C GLY A 982 4.56 63.45 -4.32
N SER A 983 4.18 62.84 -5.45
CA SER A 983 4.17 63.50 -6.76
C SER A 983 2.76 63.65 -7.31
N ARG A 984 2.36 64.89 -7.58
CA ARG A 984 1.09 65.20 -8.27
C ARG A 984 1.03 64.71 -9.72
N ASP A 985 2.18 64.46 -10.33
CA ASP A 985 2.24 63.94 -11.70
C ASP A 985 1.94 62.42 -11.76
N LEU A 986 1.74 61.76 -10.61
CA LEU A 986 1.40 60.33 -10.50
C LEU A 986 -0.04 60.06 -10.03
N ASP A 987 -0.87 61.10 -9.85
CA ASP A 987 -2.25 60.98 -9.38
C ASP A 987 -3.09 59.98 -10.22
N PHE A 988 -2.79 59.85 -11.53
CA PHE A 988 -3.47 58.91 -12.42
C PHE A 988 -3.22 57.44 -12.06
N LEU A 989 -2.08 57.12 -11.43
CA LEU A 989 -1.74 55.74 -11.03
C LEU A 989 -2.59 55.26 -9.85
N ASP A 990 -3.09 56.16 -9.00
CA ASP A 990 -3.95 55.79 -7.87
C ASP A 990 -5.18 55.03 -8.36
N ALA A 991 -5.84 55.56 -9.40
CA ALA A 991 -7.02 54.94 -9.99
C ALA A 991 -6.69 53.72 -10.87
N GLN A 992 -5.48 53.65 -11.46
CA GLN A 992 -5.06 52.48 -12.24
C GLN A 992 -4.63 51.29 -11.38
N LEU A 993 -4.04 51.53 -10.21
CA LEU A 993 -3.62 50.46 -9.28
C LEU A 993 -4.74 50.07 -8.30
N TYR A 994 -5.56 51.05 -7.91
CA TYR A 994 -6.69 50.89 -7.00
C TYR A 994 -7.94 51.55 -7.60
N PRO A 995 -8.70 50.84 -8.45
CA PRO A 995 -9.93 51.37 -9.02
C PRO A 995 -10.93 51.88 -7.96
N GLU A 996 -10.88 51.30 -6.75
CA GLU A 996 -11.70 51.69 -5.60
C GLU A 996 -11.43 53.15 -5.13
N TRP A 997 -10.27 53.71 -5.48
CA TRP A 997 -9.91 55.11 -5.22
C TRP A 997 -10.90 56.09 -5.84
N LEU A 998 -11.46 55.75 -7.01
CA LEU A 998 -12.48 56.56 -7.68
C LEU A 998 -13.75 56.68 -6.83
N GLY A 999 -14.15 55.59 -6.15
CA GLY A 999 -15.29 55.59 -5.24
C GLY A 999 -15.04 56.45 -4.00
N LEU A 1000 -13.81 56.45 -3.48
CA LEU A 1000 -13.41 57.28 -2.34
C LEU A 1000 -13.36 58.78 -2.69
N ALA A 1001 -12.86 59.11 -3.89
CA ALA A 1001 -12.85 60.47 -4.40
C ALA A 1001 -14.26 61.00 -4.64
N ALA A 1002 -15.13 60.17 -5.24
CA ALA A 1002 -16.54 60.48 -5.47
C ALA A 1002 -17.33 60.69 -4.17
N TYR A 1003 -17.05 59.91 -3.11
CA TYR A 1003 -17.67 60.07 -1.79
C TYR A 1003 -17.42 61.46 -1.17
N ARG A 1004 -16.30 62.12 -1.49
CA ARG A 1004 -15.97 63.48 -1.00
C ARG A 1004 -16.41 64.62 -1.93
N GLY A 1005 -17.09 64.33 -3.04
CA GLY A 1005 -17.48 65.34 -4.03
C GLY A 1005 -16.31 65.92 -4.84
N SER A 1006 -15.15 65.26 -4.80
CA SER A 1006 -14.02 65.57 -5.68
C SER A 1006 -14.23 64.88 -7.01
N SER A 1007 -14.16 65.60 -8.13
CA SER A 1007 -14.09 64.97 -9.46
C SER A 1007 -12.66 64.47 -9.65
N PRO A 1008 -12.38 63.14 -9.64
CA PRO A 1008 -11.03 62.66 -9.86
C PRO A 1008 -10.55 63.07 -11.25
N ALA A 1009 -9.34 63.62 -11.32
CA ALA A 1009 -8.69 63.94 -12.58
C ALA A 1009 -8.32 62.62 -13.30
N ALA A 1010 -8.82 62.51 -14.52
CA ALA A 1010 -8.39 61.65 -15.62
C ALA A 1010 -8.27 60.13 -15.34
N GLN A 1011 -9.34 59.44 -15.74
CA GLN A 1011 -9.46 58.02 -16.08
C GLN A 1011 -8.58 57.59 -17.28
N ALA A 1012 -7.48 58.30 -17.54
CA ALA A 1012 -6.67 58.10 -18.71
C ALA A 1012 -5.80 56.86 -18.54
N TRP A 1013 -5.93 55.89 -19.46
CA TRP A 1013 -5.10 54.68 -19.47
C TRP A 1013 -3.60 55.02 -19.65
N LEU A 1014 -3.31 56.11 -20.39
CA LEU A 1014 -2.02 56.80 -20.43
C LEU A 1014 -2.23 58.32 -20.29
N PRO A 1015 -1.39 59.02 -19.51
CA PRO A 1015 -1.48 60.46 -19.32
C PRO A 1015 -1.06 61.24 -20.58
N GLU A 1016 -1.64 62.42 -20.79
CA GLU A 1016 -1.34 63.29 -21.93
C GLU A 1016 -0.07 64.13 -21.72
N ARG A 1017 0.26 64.47 -20.45
CA ARG A 1017 1.45 65.28 -20.15
C ARG A 1017 2.70 64.41 -20.18
N HIS A 1018 3.73 64.88 -20.88
CA HIS A 1018 5.01 64.19 -20.96
C HIS A 1018 5.69 63.97 -19.58
N SER A 1019 5.51 64.90 -18.63
CA SER A 1019 6.06 64.74 -17.27
C SER A 1019 5.39 63.59 -16.51
N GLU A 1020 4.05 63.51 -16.54
CA GLU A 1020 3.26 62.42 -15.96
C GLU A 1020 3.62 61.06 -16.60
N MET A 1021 3.77 61.02 -17.93
CA MET A 1021 4.13 59.80 -18.66
C MET A 1021 5.52 59.29 -18.27
N ARG A 1022 6.50 60.21 -18.18
CA ARG A 1022 7.87 59.88 -17.81
C ARG A 1022 7.95 59.37 -16.37
N ASP A 1023 7.36 60.10 -15.43
CA ASP A 1023 7.42 59.73 -14.01
C ASP A 1023 6.66 58.41 -13.78
N GLY A 1024 5.50 58.24 -14.42
CA GLY A 1024 4.74 57.00 -14.40
C GLY A 1024 5.51 55.80 -14.95
N PHE A 1025 6.19 55.96 -16.09
CA PHE A 1025 7.01 54.90 -16.69
C PHE A 1025 8.12 54.41 -15.75
N TYR A 1026 8.86 55.33 -15.12
CA TYR A 1026 9.97 54.94 -14.22
C TYR A 1026 9.47 54.34 -12.91
N VAL A 1027 8.35 54.81 -12.37
CA VAL A 1027 7.73 54.21 -11.17
C VAL A 1027 7.22 52.79 -11.48
N CYS A 1028 6.55 52.58 -12.61
CA CYS A 1028 6.14 51.25 -13.05
C CYS A 1028 7.34 50.33 -13.28
N THR A 1029 8.44 50.84 -13.83
CA THR A 1029 9.70 50.08 -13.99
C THR A 1029 10.27 49.64 -12.63
N GLN A 1030 10.26 50.51 -11.61
CA GLN A 1030 10.67 50.14 -10.26
C GLN A 1030 9.75 49.08 -9.64
N MET A 1031 8.45 49.16 -9.92
CA MET A 1031 7.48 48.16 -9.47
C MET A 1031 7.71 46.79 -10.16
N ILE A 1032 8.05 46.76 -11.45
CA ILE A 1032 8.44 45.51 -12.16
C ILE A 1032 9.74 44.94 -11.56
N GLN A 1033 10.71 45.78 -11.20
CA GLN A 1033 11.93 45.33 -10.52
C GLN A 1033 11.63 44.72 -9.15
N LEU A 1034 10.78 45.37 -8.35
CA LEU A 1034 10.31 44.82 -7.08
C LEU A 1034 9.61 43.46 -7.29
N MET A 1035 8.78 43.35 -8.33
CA MET A 1035 8.11 42.10 -8.70
C MET A 1035 9.11 40.98 -9.02
N GLN A 1036 10.18 41.27 -9.77
CA GLN A 1036 11.24 40.30 -10.03
C GLN A 1036 11.97 39.89 -8.76
N ASP A 1037 12.31 40.86 -7.90
CA ASP A 1037 13.04 40.60 -6.67
C ASP A 1037 12.22 39.71 -5.72
N VAL A 1038 10.92 39.97 -5.59
CA VAL A 1038 9.99 39.13 -4.83
C VAL A 1038 9.84 37.75 -5.48
N TYR A 1039 9.76 37.66 -6.82
CA TYR A 1039 9.71 36.38 -7.53
C TYR A 1039 10.92 35.49 -7.24
N ILE A 1040 12.12 36.08 -7.19
CA ILE A 1040 13.36 35.35 -6.89
C ILE A 1040 13.43 35.01 -5.41
N ASP A 1041 13.31 36.02 -4.53
CA ASP A 1041 13.55 35.86 -3.09
C ASP A 1041 12.47 35.00 -2.42
N LEU A 1042 11.21 35.01 -2.90
CA LEU A 1042 10.12 34.18 -2.36
C LEU A 1042 9.85 32.89 -3.17
N GLU A 1043 10.71 32.56 -4.14
CA GLU A 1043 10.59 31.39 -5.02
C GLU A 1043 9.17 31.24 -5.64
N LEU A 1044 8.61 32.34 -6.14
CA LEU A 1044 7.20 32.38 -6.60
C LEU A 1044 6.91 31.42 -7.77
N GLU A 1045 7.94 30.91 -8.47
CA GLU A 1045 7.76 29.85 -9.46
C GLU A 1045 7.02 28.63 -8.88
N SER A 1046 7.41 28.17 -7.68
CA SER A 1046 6.77 27.07 -6.96
C SER A 1046 5.78 27.55 -5.90
N GLU A 1047 6.03 28.70 -5.28
CA GLU A 1047 5.33 29.15 -4.07
C GLU A 1047 4.28 30.25 -4.31
N TYR A 1048 3.91 30.58 -5.56
CA TYR A 1048 2.89 31.61 -5.83
C TYR A 1048 1.53 31.33 -5.18
N GLY A 1049 1.19 30.05 -4.98
CA GLY A 1049 -0.07 29.62 -4.37
C GLY A 1049 -0.04 29.59 -2.83
N HIS A 1050 1.10 29.93 -2.22
CA HIS A 1050 1.25 29.94 -0.78
C HIS A 1050 0.39 31.06 -0.14
N PRO A 1051 -0.34 30.81 0.96
CA PRO A 1051 -1.18 31.81 1.62
C PRO A 1051 -0.43 33.12 1.93
N ASP A 1052 0.78 33.05 2.48
CA ASP A 1052 1.62 34.22 2.80
C ASP A 1052 2.00 35.07 1.57
N ASN A 1053 2.04 34.47 0.38
CA ASN A 1053 2.38 35.17 -0.87
C ASN A 1053 1.16 35.79 -1.56
N ARG A 1054 -0.05 35.55 -1.04
CA ARG A 1054 -1.31 36.04 -1.63
C ARG A 1054 -1.34 37.56 -1.76
N GLY A 1055 -0.81 38.28 -0.77
CA GLY A 1055 -0.71 39.75 -0.78
C GLY A 1055 0.11 40.26 -1.97
N TRP A 1056 1.32 39.71 -2.15
CA TRP A 1056 2.20 40.04 -3.28
C TRP A 1056 1.55 39.68 -4.62
N MET A 1057 0.97 38.49 -4.75
CA MET A 1057 0.31 38.08 -5.98
C MET A 1057 -0.90 38.95 -6.33
N ASN A 1058 -1.67 39.40 -5.33
CA ASN A 1058 -2.77 40.33 -5.56
C ASN A 1058 -2.27 41.71 -6.02
N LEU A 1059 -1.21 42.23 -5.39
CA LEU A 1059 -0.57 43.47 -5.82
C LEU A 1059 -0.08 43.36 -7.27
N PHE A 1060 0.59 42.26 -7.61
CA PHE A 1060 1.12 42.05 -8.96
C PHE A 1060 0.03 41.92 -10.03
N ARG A 1061 -1.13 41.31 -9.70
CA ARG A 1061 -2.30 41.30 -10.60
C ARG A 1061 -2.89 42.70 -10.79
N ARG A 1062 -3.02 43.48 -9.71
CA ARG A 1062 -3.45 44.89 -9.82
C ARG A 1062 -2.50 45.71 -10.69
N CYS A 1063 -1.19 45.51 -10.52
CA CYS A 1063 -0.19 46.13 -11.39
C CYS A 1063 -0.35 45.67 -12.85
N SER A 1064 -0.57 44.38 -13.12
CA SER A 1064 -0.73 43.89 -14.49
C SER A 1064 -2.01 44.37 -15.17
N GLU A 1065 -2.99 44.86 -14.42
CA GLU A 1065 -4.21 45.51 -14.93
C GLU A 1065 -4.02 47.00 -15.25
N SER A 1066 -2.94 47.64 -14.77
CA SER A 1066 -2.65 49.07 -15.07
C SER A 1066 -2.12 49.27 -16.49
N GLY A 1067 -2.69 50.24 -17.20
CA GLY A 1067 -2.30 50.61 -18.56
C GLY A 1067 -0.83 51.06 -18.67
N MET A 1068 -0.41 52.00 -17.81
CA MET A 1068 0.99 52.45 -17.77
C MET A 1068 1.96 51.32 -17.41
N PHE A 1069 1.55 50.41 -16.52
CA PHE A 1069 2.36 49.26 -16.13
C PHE A 1069 2.55 48.26 -17.29
N ARG A 1070 1.49 47.96 -18.06
CA ARG A 1070 1.57 47.12 -19.27
C ARG A 1070 2.50 47.72 -20.33
N VAL A 1071 2.45 49.04 -20.53
CA VAL A 1071 3.37 49.73 -21.45
C VAL A 1071 4.82 49.67 -20.96
N ALA A 1072 5.06 49.92 -19.67
CA ALA A 1072 6.39 49.79 -19.07
C ALA A 1072 6.93 48.36 -19.20
N TRP A 1073 6.07 47.34 -19.01
CA TRP A 1073 6.42 45.94 -19.22
C TRP A 1073 6.75 45.65 -20.69
N ALA A 1074 5.91 46.05 -21.64
CA ALA A 1074 6.13 45.78 -23.07
C ALA A 1074 7.48 46.35 -23.56
N ILE A 1075 7.84 47.55 -23.11
CA ILE A 1075 9.12 48.20 -23.43
C ILE A 1075 10.29 47.52 -22.70
N GLY A 1076 10.12 47.19 -21.41
CA GLY A 1076 11.17 46.72 -20.52
C GLY A 1076 11.38 45.20 -20.45
N ALA A 1077 10.43 44.39 -20.92
CA ALA A 1077 10.39 42.93 -20.69
C ALA A 1077 11.68 42.21 -21.10
N SER A 1078 12.34 42.69 -22.16
CA SER A 1078 13.62 42.15 -22.67
C SER A 1078 14.79 42.24 -21.70
N THR A 1079 14.69 43.07 -20.66
CA THR A 1079 15.71 43.23 -19.62
C THR A 1079 15.62 42.18 -18.51
N TYR A 1080 14.54 41.38 -18.49
CA TYR A 1080 14.29 40.36 -17.48
C TYR A 1080 14.55 38.94 -18.00
N GLY A 1081 14.77 37.99 -17.09
CA GLY A 1081 15.04 36.59 -17.44
C GLY A 1081 13.80 35.84 -17.96
N ALA A 1082 14.00 34.85 -18.84
CA ALA A 1082 12.92 34.11 -19.51
C ALA A 1082 11.95 33.38 -18.55
N ARG A 1083 12.43 32.90 -17.39
CA ARG A 1083 11.56 32.26 -16.39
C ARG A 1083 10.56 33.25 -15.79
N PHE A 1084 11.03 34.45 -15.44
CA PHE A 1084 10.17 35.51 -14.91
C PHE A 1084 9.18 36.02 -15.96
N GLN A 1085 9.61 36.18 -17.22
CA GLN A 1085 8.70 36.53 -18.31
C GLN A 1085 7.56 35.50 -18.45
N ASN A 1086 7.88 34.21 -18.44
CA ASN A 1086 6.90 33.12 -18.54
C ASN A 1086 5.97 33.08 -17.31
N PHE A 1087 6.50 33.36 -16.12
CA PHE A 1087 5.69 33.52 -14.91
C PHE A 1087 4.66 34.65 -15.05
N CYS A 1088 5.10 35.85 -15.47
CA CYS A 1088 4.23 37.01 -15.70
C CYS A 1088 3.14 36.71 -16.74
N GLU A 1089 3.50 36.08 -17.86
CA GLU A 1089 2.55 35.70 -18.90
C GLU A 1089 1.51 34.68 -18.40
N ARG A 1090 1.96 33.58 -17.77
CA ARG A 1090 1.06 32.50 -17.34
C ARG A 1090 0.20 32.82 -16.12
N ARG A 1091 0.69 33.66 -15.22
CA ARG A 1091 0.07 33.88 -13.89
C ARG A 1091 -0.54 35.25 -13.70
N LEU A 1092 -0.09 36.26 -14.47
CA LEU A 1092 -0.55 37.64 -14.37
C LEU A 1092 -1.20 38.16 -15.66
N ASP A 1093 -1.27 37.32 -16.71
CA ASP A 1093 -1.75 37.71 -18.06
C ASP A 1093 -0.99 38.93 -18.61
N LEU A 1094 0.30 39.01 -18.30
CA LEU A 1094 1.16 40.13 -18.64
C LEU A 1094 2.07 39.75 -19.81
N SER A 1095 1.51 39.79 -21.02
CA SER A 1095 2.25 39.58 -22.27
C SER A 1095 2.94 40.85 -22.75
N VAL A 1096 3.84 40.71 -23.71
CA VAL A 1096 4.57 41.86 -24.30
C VAL A 1096 3.64 42.69 -25.22
N GLY A 1097 2.51 42.14 -25.65
CA GLY A 1097 1.54 42.78 -26.56
C GLY A 1097 1.27 41.94 -27.81
N THR A 1098 0.41 42.45 -28.69
CA THR A 1098 0.06 41.84 -29.99
C THR A 1098 1.01 42.31 -31.08
N ILE A 1099 1.33 41.43 -32.04
CA ILE A 1099 2.15 41.81 -33.19
C ILE A 1099 1.25 42.36 -34.29
N GLU A 1100 1.54 43.58 -34.73
CA GLU A 1100 0.82 44.29 -35.77
C GLU A 1100 1.75 44.62 -36.94
N TYR A 1101 1.18 44.62 -38.14
CA TYR A 1101 1.87 44.93 -39.38
C TYR A 1101 1.47 46.32 -39.86
N GLU A 1102 2.46 47.16 -40.16
CA GLU A 1102 2.25 48.49 -40.74
C GLU A 1102 3.13 48.66 -41.99
N GLU A 1103 2.51 48.93 -43.14
CA GLU A 1103 3.23 49.24 -44.38
C GLU A 1103 3.62 50.72 -44.38
N LEU A 1104 4.94 51.00 -44.39
CA LEU A 1104 5.50 52.34 -44.30
C LEU A 1104 5.63 53.04 -45.66
N ALA A 1105 5.83 52.27 -46.72
CA ALA A 1105 5.87 52.75 -48.10
C ALA A 1105 5.47 51.62 -49.05
N ALA A 1106 4.39 51.82 -49.79
CA ALA A 1106 3.84 50.83 -50.72
C ALA A 1106 4.66 50.74 -52.02
N SER A 1107 4.50 49.62 -52.74
CA SER A 1107 5.10 49.44 -54.06
C SER A 1107 4.62 50.53 -55.03
N GLY A 1108 5.55 51.31 -55.60
CA GLY A 1108 5.25 52.38 -56.55
C GLY A 1108 4.94 53.75 -55.93
N ASP A 1109 5.19 53.94 -54.63
CA ASP A 1109 5.11 55.26 -53.98
C ASP A 1109 6.03 56.29 -54.68
N GLU A 1110 5.47 57.44 -55.12
CA GLU A 1110 6.19 58.48 -55.86
C GLU A 1110 7.33 59.11 -55.02
N SER A 1111 7.32 58.96 -53.68
CA SER A 1111 8.36 59.51 -52.81
C SER A 1111 8.58 58.72 -51.50
N PRO A 1112 9.21 57.53 -51.54
CA PRO A 1112 9.43 56.69 -50.36
C PRO A 1112 10.27 57.38 -49.27
N ASP A 1113 11.16 58.31 -49.66
CA ASP A 1113 11.94 59.14 -48.75
C ASP A 1113 11.07 60.07 -47.88
N LYS A 1114 9.92 60.54 -48.39
CA LYS A 1114 8.96 61.34 -47.61
C LYS A 1114 8.16 60.47 -46.67
N SER A 1115 7.80 59.26 -47.09
CA SER A 1115 7.07 58.28 -46.27
C SER A 1115 7.92 57.78 -45.10
N LEU A 1116 9.23 57.56 -45.30
CA LEU A 1116 10.18 57.25 -44.22
C LEU A 1116 10.40 58.43 -43.25
N GLU A 1117 10.47 59.68 -43.75
CA GLU A 1117 10.50 60.87 -42.88
C GLU A 1117 9.21 61.05 -42.09
N ALA A 1118 8.06 60.77 -42.70
CA ALA A 1118 6.78 60.78 -42.01
C ALA A 1118 6.74 59.71 -40.92
N ALA A 1119 7.16 58.48 -41.21
CA ALA A 1119 7.24 57.38 -40.24
C ALA A 1119 8.19 57.70 -39.07
N LYS A 1120 9.33 58.34 -39.33
CA LYS A 1120 10.24 58.82 -38.27
C LYS A 1120 9.63 59.95 -37.44
N ARG A 1121 8.97 60.93 -38.07
CA ARG A 1121 8.29 62.02 -37.38
C ARG A 1121 7.13 61.53 -36.51
N GLN A 1122 6.46 60.46 -36.95
CA GLN A 1122 5.41 59.77 -36.19
C GLN A 1122 5.98 58.83 -35.12
N GLY A 1123 7.30 58.65 -35.04
CA GLY A 1123 7.96 57.80 -34.05
C GLY A 1123 7.85 56.30 -34.32
N ILE A 1124 7.35 55.90 -35.50
CA ILE A 1124 7.21 54.49 -35.90
C ILE A 1124 8.60 53.86 -36.04
N ILE A 1125 9.54 54.53 -36.70
CA ILE A 1125 10.93 54.06 -36.84
C ILE A 1125 11.89 55.03 -36.17
N ASP A 1126 12.98 54.49 -35.60
CA ASP A 1126 14.02 55.31 -35.00
C ASP A 1126 14.98 55.91 -36.05
N HIS A 1127 15.90 56.79 -35.62
CA HIS A 1127 16.85 57.42 -36.53
C HIS A 1127 17.84 56.41 -37.18
N GLN A 1128 18.15 55.29 -36.53
CA GLN A 1128 19.02 54.26 -37.10
C GLN A 1128 18.29 53.42 -38.16
N GLU A 1129 17.02 53.11 -37.91
CA GLU A 1129 16.12 52.39 -38.81
C GLU A 1129 15.81 53.25 -40.04
N GLU A 1130 15.47 54.52 -39.86
CA GLU A 1130 15.26 55.48 -40.95
C GLU A 1130 16.52 55.63 -41.80
N ARG A 1131 17.69 55.85 -41.19
CA ARG A 1131 18.95 55.98 -41.93
C ARG A 1131 19.30 54.71 -42.72
N LEU A 1132 19.01 53.54 -42.16
CA LEU A 1132 19.23 52.25 -42.82
C LEU A 1132 18.28 52.06 -44.01
N LEU A 1133 16.98 52.25 -43.80
CA LEU A 1133 15.95 52.11 -44.83
C LEU A 1133 16.13 53.15 -45.95
N ARG A 1134 16.43 54.40 -45.61
CA ARG A 1134 16.76 55.47 -46.55
C ARG A 1134 18.00 55.13 -47.39
N GLY A 1135 19.03 54.55 -46.77
CA GLY A 1135 20.21 54.05 -47.48
C GLY A 1135 19.88 52.95 -48.49
N MET A 1136 18.89 52.09 -48.19
CA MET A 1136 18.39 51.05 -49.11
C MET A 1136 17.53 51.61 -50.25
N VAL A 1137 16.75 52.66 -49.99
CA VAL A 1137 15.97 53.38 -51.01
C VAL A 1137 16.92 54.06 -52.00
N GLN A 1138 17.90 54.84 -51.49
CA GLN A 1138 18.86 55.59 -52.31
C GLN A 1138 19.78 54.71 -53.15
N SER A 1139 20.03 53.48 -52.72
CA SER A 1139 20.83 52.51 -53.49
C SER A 1139 20.06 51.74 -54.55
N GLY A 1140 18.74 51.94 -54.67
CA GLY A 1140 17.87 51.11 -55.50
C GLY A 1140 17.67 49.68 -54.97
N PHE A 1141 18.00 49.41 -53.70
CA PHE A 1141 17.81 48.08 -53.09
C PHE A 1141 16.34 47.79 -52.76
N VAL A 1142 15.49 48.81 -52.66
CA VAL A 1142 14.04 48.62 -52.50
C VAL A 1142 13.39 48.27 -53.85
N GLY A 1143 13.68 49.01 -54.93
CA GLY A 1143 13.10 48.76 -56.26
C GLY A 1143 11.58 48.94 -56.25
N ASP A 1144 10.84 48.02 -56.88
CA ASP A 1144 9.36 47.96 -56.83
C ASP A 1144 8.82 47.29 -55.53
N GLY A 1145 9.66 47.15 -54.50
CA GLY A 1145 9.28 46.54 -53.23
C GLY A 1145 8.62 47.51 -52.25
N SER A 1146 7.93 46.98 -51.23
CA SER A 1146 7.37 47.77 -50.14
C SER A 1146 8.18 47.67 -48.85
N ILE A 1147 8.13 48.73 -48.04
CA ILE A 1147 8.80 48.81 -46.74
C ILE A 1147 7.75 48.66 -45.65
N PHE A 1148 8.03 47.84 -44.64
CA PHE A 1148 7.11 47.63 -43.53
C PHE A 1148 7.80 47.70 -42.17
N ALA A 1149 7.02 48.00 -41.15
CA ALA A 1149 7.35 47.85 -39.74
C ALA A 1149 6.44 46.80 -39.10
N LEU A 1150 7.02 46.00 -38.22
CA LEU A 1150 6.25 45.22 -37.26
C LEU A 1150 6.31 45.91 -35.90
N GLN A 1151 5.13 46.12 -35.35
CA GLN A 1151 4.93 46.81 -34.09
C GLN A 1151 4.38 45.85 -33.03
N ILE A 1152 4.70 46.17 -31.79
CA ILE A 1152 4.05 45.59 -30.63
C ILE A 1152 2.94 46.56 -30.21
N GLY A 1153 1.70 46.11 -30.30
CA GLY A 1153 0.51 46.79 -29.82
C GLY A 1153 0.20 46.40 -28.38
N VAL A 1154 0.04 47.40 -27.51
CA VAL A 1154 -0.47 47.25 -26.14
C VAL A 1154 -1.79 48.00 -26.06
N SER A 1155 -2.88 47.25 -25.99
CA SER A 1155 -4.24 47.82 -25.92
C SER A 1155 -4.63 48.22 -24.50
N ASP A 1156 -5.53 49.20 -24.41
CA ASP A 1156 -6.14 49.63 -23.15
C ASP A 1156 -6.88 48.46 -22.47
N PRO A 1157 -6.50 48.07 -21.24
CA PRO A 1157 -7.17 46.99 -20.51
C PRO A 1157 -8.63 47.31 -20.12
N THR A 1158 -9.06 48.57 -20.20
CA THR A 1158 -10.41 49.02 -19.78
C THR A 1158 -11.46 49.03 -20.89
N GLU A 1159 -11.06 49.07 -22.17
CA GLU A 1159 -11.99 49.19 -23.32
C GLU A 1159 -12.44 47.83 -23.89
N GLY A 1160 -11.96 46.70 -23.35
CA GLY A 1160 -12.27 45.34 -23.86
C GLY A 1160 -11.78 45.11 -25.30
N HIS A 1161 -11.97 43.92 -25.88
CA HIS A 1161 -11.55 43.60 -27.26
C HIS A 1161 -12.38 44.32 -28.37
N ALA A 1162 -12.81 45.56 -28.13
CA ALA A 1162 -13.45 46.39 -29.13
C ALA A 1162 -12.43 46.79 -30.22
N SER A 1163 -12.85 46.84 -31.48
CA SER A 1163 -11.99 47.19 -32.63
C SER A 1163 -11.39 48.59 -32.56
N ASP A 1164 -11.95 49.47 -31.71
CA ASP A 1164 -11.55 50.87 -31.55
C ASP A 1164 -10.70 51.11 -30.27
N ALA A 1165 -10.24 50.05 -29.60
CA ALA A 1165 -9.48 50.18 -28.36
C ALA A 1165 -8.17 50.96 -28.56
N ARG A 1166 -7.94 51.98 -27.73
CA ARG A 1166 -6.70 52.78 -27.78
C ARG A 1166 -5.49 51.87 -27.56
N THR A 1167 -4.55 51.90 -28.49
CA THR A 1167 -3.39 50.99 -28.50
C THR A 1167 -2.09 51.78 -28.59
N PHE A 1168 -1.19 51.56 -27.63
CA PHE A 1168 0.19 52.04 -27.70
C PHE A 1168 1.00 51.11 -28.59
N ARG A 1169 1.76 51.68 -29.54
CA ARG A 1169 2.54 50.90 -30.49
C ARG A 1169 3.99 51.31 -30.48
N PHE A 1170 4.88 50.33 -30.59
CA PHE A 1170 6.28 50.59 -30.88
C PHE A 1170 6.88 49.52 -31.77
N THR A 1171 7.74 49.93 -32.69
CA THR A 1171 8.35 49.03 -33.66
C THR A 1171 9.42 48.15 -33.02
N PHE A 1172 9.39 46.86 -33.34
CA PHE A 1172 10.42 45.91 -32.94
C PHE A 1172 11.20 45.32 -34.13
N ALA A 1173 10.63 45.38 -35.35
CA ALA A 1173 11.31 44.95 -36.56
C ALA A 1173 10.91 45.81 -37.76
N VAL A 1174 11.82 45.94 -38.71
CA VAL A 1174 11.57 46.57 -40.01
C VAL A 1174 12.03 45.64 -41.13
N GLY A 1175 11.37 45.71 -42.28
CA GLY A 1175 11.71 44.87 -43.42
C GLY A 1175 11.35 45.49 -44.77
N VAL A 1176 11.87 44.86 -45.82
CA VAL A 1176 11.58 45.18 -47.22
C VAL A 1176 11.07 43.91 -47.89
N ARG A 1177 9.94 44.02 -48.57
CA ARG A 1177 9.27 42.95 -49.29
C ARG A 1177 9.26 43.24 -50.79
N ARG A 1178 9.46 42.22 -51.63
CA ARG A 1178 9.38 42.31 -53.10
C ARG A 1178 8.48 41.18 -53.61
N GLY A 1179 7.22 41.50 -53.94
CA GLY A 1179 6.22 40.49 -54.28
C GLY A 1179 5.95 39.54 -53.11
N GLU A 1180 6.09 38.23 -53.33
CA GLU A 1180 5.99 37.17 -52.30
C GLU A 1180 7.32 36.93 -51.55
N GLU A 1181 8.42 37.60 -51.92
CA GLU A 1181 9.73 37.40 -51.29
C GLU A 1181 10.05 38.47 -50.22
N LEU A 1182 10.51 38.01 -49.06
CA LEU A 1182 11.04 38.88 -48.00
C LEU A 1182 12.51 39.20 -48.27
N ALA A 1183 12.78 40.36 -48.88
CA ALA A 1183 14.11 40.78 -49.31
C ALA A 1183 15.02 41.25 -48.17
N PHE A 1184 14.44 41.79 -47.10
CA PHE A 1184 15.17 42.20 -45.90
C PHE A 1184 14.26 42.13 -44.67
N TYR A 1185 14.77 41.63 -43.55
CA TYR A 1185 14.07 41.64 -42.27
C TYR A 1185 15.06 41.82 -41.15
N ARG A 1186 14.83 42.83 -40.30
CA ARG A 1186 15.71 43.12 -39.16
C ARG A 1186 14.89 43.35 -37.91
N VAL A 1187 15.07 42.44 -36.96
CA VAL A 1187 14.60 42.60 -35.58
C VAL A 1187 15.63 43.39 -34.77
N ARG A 1188 15.16 44.34 -33.96
CA ARG A 1188 15.96 45.10 -32.99
C ARG A 1188 16.75 44.15 -32.10
N ARG A 1189 18.04 44.46 -31.91
CA ARG A 1189 19.00 43.55 -31.26
C ARG A 1189 18.57 43.13 -29.84
N SER A 1190 18.03 44.07 -29.06
CA SER A 1190 17.52 43.83 -27.71
C SER A 1190 16.32 42.89 -27.65
N LEU A 1191 15.56 42.74 -28.75
CA LEU A 1191 14.30 41.98 -28.79
C LEU A 1191 14.44 40.62 -29.50
N ARG A 1192 15.63 40.29 -30.04
CA ARG A 1192 15.86 39.06 -30.82
C ARG A 1192 15.65 37.77 -30.04
N GLN A 1193 15.97 37.76 -28.75
CA GLN A 1193 15.89 36.54 -27.92
C GLN A 1193 14.48 36.26 -27.39
N MET A 1194 13.51 37.15 -27.65
CA MET A 1194 12.13 37.03 -27.17
C MET A 1194 11.20 36.27 -28.14
N ARG A 1195 11.75 35.53 -29.12
CA ARG A 1195 11.01 34.83 -30.21
C ARG A 1195 10.11 35.71 -31.09
N LEU A 1196 10.04 37.02 -30.84
CA LEU A 1196 9.27 38.01 -31.60
C LEU A 1196 9.59 38.02 -33.10
N GLY A 1197 10.84 37.71 -33.48
CA GLY A 1197 11.21 37.61 -34.89
C GLY A 1197 10.49 36.50 -35.65
N ARG A 1198 10.26 35.35 -34.99
CA ARG A 1198 9.51 34.24 -35.59
C ARG A 1198 8.01 34.56 -35.63
N SER A 1199 7.45 35.01 -34.51
CA SER A 1199 6.03 35.37 -34.43
C SER A 1199 5.68 36.51 -35.38
N GLY A 1200 6.61 37.45 -35.60
CA GLY A 1200 6.48 38.50 -36.61
C GLY A 1200 6.47 37.97 -38.04
N LEU A 1201 7.31 36.98 -38.35
CA LEU A 1201 7.27 36.31 -39.66
C LEU A 1201 6.00 35.50 -39.87
N GLU A 1202 5.51 34.81 -38.82
CA GLU A 1202 4.24 34.09 -38.88
C GLU A 1202 3.07 35.06 -39.16
N LYS A 1203 3.04 36.20 -38.47
CA LYS A 1203 2.04 37.26 -38.72
C LYS A 1203 2.10 37.83 -40.14
N LEU A 1204 3.31 38.04 -40.67
CA LEU A 1204 3.53 38.48 -42.06
C LEU A 1204 2.99 37.48 -43.09
N VAL A 1205 3.07 36.17 -42.79
CA VAL A 1205 2.57 35.12 -43.69
C VAL A 1205 1.04 35.02 -43.64
N ASP A 1206 0.46 35.12 -42.44
CA ASP A 1206 -0.98 34.94 -42.23
C ASP A 1206 -1.84 36.11 -42.78
N ASP A 1207 -1.38 37.36 -42.70
CA ASP A 1207 -2.18 38.53 -43.12
C ASP A 1207 -2.23 38.72 -44.66
N GLU A 1208 -1.27 38.22 -45.44
CA GLU A 1208 -1.18 38.51 -46.89
C GLU A 1208 -0.98 37.28 -47.81
N GLY A 1209 -1.11 36.04 -47.31
CA GLY A 1209 -1.17 34.84 -48.17
C GLY A 1209 0.13 34.44 -48.86
N VAL A 1210 1.28 34.69 -48.24
CA VAL A 1210 2.60 34.27 -48.75
C VAL A 1210 2.71 32.74 -48.74
N THR A 1211 3.07 32.12 -49.87
CA THR A 1211 3.19 30.66 -49.98
C THR A 1211 4.32 30.11 -49.11
N ARG A 1212 4.04 29.11 -48.26
CA ARG A 1212 5.06 28.38 -47.49
C ARG A 1212 5.95 27.58 -48.44
N PRO A 1213 7.29 27.73 -48.42
CA PRO A 1213 8.15 26.71 -49.00
C PRO A 1213 8.01 25.43 -48.18
N ALA A 1214 7.73 24.30 -48.83
CA ALA A 1214 7.74 23.00 -48.20
C ALA A 1214 9.14 22.68 -47.68
N GLU A 1215 9.23 22.32 -46.39
CA GLU A 1215 10.40 21.78 -45.68
C GLU A 1215 11.73 22.55 -45.82
N VAL A 1216 12.06 23.37 -44.82
CA VAL A 1216 13.42 23.88 -44.61
C VAL A 1216 13.96 23.37 -43.28
N THR A 1217 14.50 22.15 -43.31
CA THR A 1217 15.47 21.65 -42.30
C THR A 1217 16.90 22.10 -42.57
N ASP A 1218 17.16 22.90 -43.60
CA ASP A 1218 18.46 23.53 -43.85
C ASP A 1218 18.28 24.90 -44.55
N LEU A 1219 18.55 25.98 -43.82
CA LEU A 1219 18.55 27.35 -44.35
C LEU A 1219 19.46 27.44 -45.59
N PRO A 1220 18.99 27.92 -46.76
CA PRO A 1220 19.85 28.15 -47.90
C PRO A 1220 20.88 29.24 -47.56
N ARG A 1221 22.16 28.92 -47.75
CA ARG A 1221 23.25 29.89 -47.72
C ARG A 1221 22.88 31.04 -48.66
N VAL A 1222 22.77 32.25 -48.11
CA VAL A 1222 22.73 33.51 -48.85
C VAL A 1222 23.78 33.44 -49.95
N SER A 1223 23.36 33.63 -51.20
CA SER A 1223 24.25 33.75 -52.35
C SER A 1223 25.41 34.68 -51.98
N LYS A 1224 26.66 34.20 -52.09
CA LYS A 1224 27.86 35.01 -51.80
C LYS A 1224 27.85 36.31 -52.60
N THR A 1225 27.17 36.34 -53.75
CA THR A 1225 27.00 37.49 -54.63
C THR A 1225 26.02 38.53 -54.06
N ALA A 1226 24.90 38.11 -53.46
CA ALA A 1226 23.96 39.00 -52.77
C ALA A 1226 24.55 39.55 -51.46
N ALA A 1227 25.21 38.69 -50.68
CA ALA A 1227 25.91 39.10 -49.47
C ALA A 1227 27.12 40.04 -49.75
N GLN A 1228 27.80 39.88 -50.89
CA GLN A 1228 28.88 40.79 -51.33
C GLN A 1228 28.34 42.11 -51.87
N ALA A 1229 27.23 42.12 -52.61
CA ALA A 1229 26.56 43.35 -53.04
C ALA A 1229 26.04 44.15 -51.83
N PHE A 1230 25.43 43.46 -50.87
CA PHE A 1230 24.96 44.05 -49.61
C PHE A 1230 26.12 44.52 -48.73
N ARG A 1231 27.21 43.75 -48.61
CA ARG A 1231 28.45 44.21 -47.93
C ARG A 1231 29.04 45.44 -48.60
N LYS A 1232 29.14 45.48 -49.94
CA LYS A 1232 29.64 46.66 -50.66
C LYS A 1232 28.76 47.88 -50.45
N LEU A 1233 27.43 47.70 -50.43
CA LEU A 1233 26.47 48.76 -50.19
C LEU A 1233 26.49 49.26 -48.74
N PHE A 1234 26.50 48.34 -47.76
CA PHE A 1234 26.62 48.66 -46.35
C PHE A 1234 27.94 49.38 -46.04
N TRP A 1235 29.06 48.97 -46.66
CA TRP A 1235 30.34 49.67 -46.54
C TRP A 1235 30.39 50.99 -47.31
N SER A 1236 29.66 51.15 -48.42
CA SER A 1236 29.53 52.42 -49.15
C SER A 1236 28.77 53.46 -48.33
N VAL A 1237 27.64 53.09 -47.72
CA VAL A 1237 26.87 53.96 -46.81
C VAL A 1237 27.63 54.21 -45.50
N ALA A 1238 28.36 53.22 -44.98
CA ALA A 1238 29.21 53.39 -43.79
C ALA A 1238 30.50 54.20 -44.06
N SER A 1239 31.00 54.26 -45.30
CA SER A 1239 32.22 55.02 -45.64
C SER A 1239 32.04 56.54 -45.67
N GLY A 1240 30.80 57.03 -45.65
CA GLY A 1240 30.48 58.43 -45.35
C GLY A 1240 30.48 58.76 -43.85
N MET A 1241 30.66 57.77 -42.96
CA MET A 1241 30.83 57.99 -41.52
C MET A 1241 32.32 58.03 -41.19
N GLU A 1242 32.78 59.13 -40.60
CA GLU A 1242 34.14 59.27 -40.09
C GLU A 1242 34.53 58.05 -39.23
N ARG A 1243 35.70 57.50 -39.54
CA ARG A 1243 36.28 56.31 -38.92
C ARG A 1243 36.33 56.44 -37.39
N ARG A 1244 35.56 55.61 -36.69
CA ARG A 1244 36.02 54.97 -35.46
C ARG A 1244 36.23 53.48 -35.72
N LYS A 1245 37.51 53.12 -35.86
CA LYS A 1245 37.99 51.74 -35.95
C LYS A 1245 37.76 51.05 -34.61
N GLY A 1246 36.95 50.00 -34.59
CA GLY A 1246 36.99 49.01 -33.52
C GLY A 1246 35.63 48.45 -33.17
N GLU A 1247 35.03 47.64 -34.03
CA GLU A 1247 34.08 46.61 -33.60
C GLU A 1247 34.00 45.53 -34.69
N ARG A 1248 34.44 44.32 -34.32
CA ARG A 1248 34.38 43.10 -35.14
C ARG A 1248 33.00 42.46 -34.97
N GLU A 1249 32.56 41.82 -36.07
CA GLU A 1249 31.48 40.83 -36.15
C GLU A 1249 30.05 41.33 -35.88
N HIS A 1250 29.35 41.65 -36.97
CA HIS A 1250 27.89 41.69 -37.01
C HIS A 1250 27.40 40.56 -37.92
N HIS A 1251 26.86 39.53 -37.29
CA HIS A 1251 26.01 38.53 -37.94
C HIS A 1251 24.62 39.15 -38.16
N THR A 1252 24.32 39.48 -39.42
CA THR A 1252 22.97 39.71 -39.93
C THR A 1252 22.43 38.34 -40.35
N TYR A 1253 21.33 37.90 -39.73
CA TYR A 1253 20.52 36.76 -40.18
C TYR A 1253 19.29 37.33 -40.88
#